data_AF-A0A8X8BLT2-F1
#
_entry.id   AF-A0A8X8BLT2-F1
#
_cell.length_a   1.000
_cell.length_b   1.000
_cell.length_c   1.000
_cell.angle_alpha   90.00
_cell.angle_beta   90.00
_cell.angle_gamma   90.00
#
_symmetry.space_group_name_H-M   'P 1'
#
loop_
_entity.id
_entity.type
_entity.pdbx_description
1 polymer ?
#
loop_
_entity_poly.entity_id
_entity_poly.type
_entity_poly.pdbx_seq_one_letter_code
_entity_poly.pdbx_strand_id
1 'polypeptide(L)'
;MFFSCAPRHQLPTPSTPSAEEDNNAPAEDTAPPLKTLLLRSCLHSFDIPVFQRSQIMVFAIEEINRNKLLLPTLTLGYRIYDNCMNLQVSLRAASTLTAGLDDAMTDANCKGLPPVVAIVGEPLSTHSIAIARILGLFSIPQLLHYLKKVTFTTHFGERVAFDENGDALAVFDIVNWQQMADGRYIFNELYKTGDIMLGGVFSVHFKTIAPELLFKSKPEQWKCESFDILLFQRPQSMAFAIEEINRDPFLLPNITLGYRIFDNCMNLQVSLRAAASLIAGQGDTVNDNNCTGPPPVVAVIGEPLSSHSIAIARLLSLFSVPQISFCASSPLLSDKREFPSFFRTVPSEAFQVIPKIIQYFGWTWVGAIGSDDDYGLYALKSFTEEHKKFGCIAFSEAINVNDKSNLKRAVKVVQQSSATVIVVFLTKLDVSVLIKEIAHQNITGRQWIASDSWSAFAALASNENFKYFGGTIGVTARRGVIPGLEQYLLQAKPDSDQNNNLLKQFWEKIFGCKFNKNDTATKNNMEDSKVCTGSEDLKSTKTEYSDVSQLRATYNVYKAVYAVAHALHNLNNCEHGKGPFEGNTCADITKMKPWQLLHYLKEVHFTAHLGERVAFDENGDALPVFDIVNWQQTPDKMVISKTIGVFDEFTISGQQLVINEVDIFWNFNPGTVAFIARGLPDTFNEAKFITFSMLIFCAVWITFIPAYISSPGKHTVAVEIFAILASSFGLLFAIFAPKCYVILFKPEKNTRKALMGKDIGKNK
;
A
#
# COMPACT_ATOMS: atom_id res chain seq x y z
N MET A 1 -35.38 -10.41 -22.14
CA MET A 1 -36.76 -10.04 -21.74
C MET A 1 -37.18 -8.86 -22.59
N PHE A 2 -38.25 -9.01 -23.38
CA PHE A 2 -38.91 -7.88 -24.03
C PHE A 2 -39.87 -7.24 -23.02
N PHE A 3 -39.79 -5.93 -22.79
CA PHE A 3 -40.82 -5.19 -22.07
C PHE A 3 -41.54 -4.26 -23.05
N SER A 4 -42.84 -4.49 -23.19
CA SER A 4 -43.82 -3.62 -23.84
C SER A 4 -44.27 -2.55 -22.83
N CYS A 5 -44.32 -1.30 -23.26
CA CYS A 5 -44.86 -0.18 -22.48
C CYS A 5 -46.39 -0.12 -22.59
N ALA A 6 -47.07 0.06 -21.45
CA ALA A 6 -48.48 0.47 -21.37
C ALA A 6 -48.57 1.96 -20.95
N PRO A 7 -49.55 2.74 -21.45
CA PRO A 7 -49.57 4.20 -21.28
C PRO A 7 -50.25 4.63 -19.97
N ARG A 8 -49.74 5.73 -19.37
CA ARG A 8 -50.36 6.42 -18.23
C ARG A 8 -50.91 7.79 -18.67
N HIS A 9 -52.13 8.08 -18.23
CA HIS A 9 -52.93 9.27 -18.51
C HIS A 9 -52.23 10.61 -18.25
N GLN A 10 -52.43 11.56 -19.16
CA GLN A 10 -52.05 12.98 -19.05
C GLN A 10 -53.03 13.77 -18.17
N LEU A 11 -52.48 14.72 -17.39
CA LEU A 11 -53.15 15.94 -16.94
C LEU A 11 -52.32 17.15 -17.43
N PRO A 12 -52.95 18.30 -17.73
CA PRO A 12 -52.43 19.25 -18.72
C PRO A 12 -51.64 20.41 -18.09
N THR A 13 -50.56 20.82 -18.77
CA THR A 13 -49.91 22.13 -18.57
C THR A 13 -50.30 23.10 -19.69
N PRO A 14 -50.46 24.41 -19.39
CA PRO A 14 -50.99 25.38 -20.33
C PRO A 14 -49.96 25.95 -21.30
N SER A 15 -50.51 26.29 -22.45
CA SER A 15 -50.04 26.92 -23.69
C SER A 15 -49.13 28.16 -23.59
N THR A 16 -48.24 28.33 -24.58
CA THR A 16 -48.00 29.57 -25.38
C THR A 16 -47.03 29.26 -26.55
N PRO A 17 -46.97 30.08 -27.63
CA PRO A 17 -47.18 29.56 -28.98
C PRO A 17 -46.04 29.79 -30.01
N SER A 18 -46.11 28.98 -31.08
CA SER A 18 -45.86 29.27 -32.50
C SER A 18 -44.62 30.05 -32.96
N ALA A 19 -43.81 29.41 -33.81
CA ALA A 19 -43.32 30.01 -35.05
C ALA A 19 -42.98 28.91 -36.09
N GLU A 20 -43.84 28.87 -37.11
CA GLU A 20 -43.66 28.54 -38.54
C GLU A 20 -42.70 27.42 -38.99
N GLU A 21 -43.33 26.42 -39.63
CA GLU A 21 -42.76 25.47 -40.58
C GLU A 21 -42.29 26.17 -41.86
N ASP A 22 -41.18 25.69 -42.41
CA ASP A 22 -41.00 25.68 -43.87
C ASP A 22 -40.55 24.26 -44.28
N ASN A 23 -41.44 23.59 -45.00
CA ASN A 23 -41.28 22.24 -45.54
C ASN A 23 -40.62 22.32 -46.93
N ASN A 24 -39.60 21.49 -47.19
CA ASN A 24 -39.52 20.71 -48.44
C ASN A 24 -38.28 19.78 -48.53
N ALA A 25 -38.53 18.59 -49.11
CA ALA A 25 -37.59 17.60 -49.68
C ALA A 25 -37.27 16.35 -48.79
N PRO A 26 -37.03 15.16 -49.41
CA PRO A 26 -37.84 13.96 -49.21
C PRO A 26 -37.24 12.94 -48.24
N ALA A 27 -38.11 12.06 -47.74
CA ALA A 27 -37.75 10.92 -46.90
C ALA A 27 -36.87 9.90 -47.64
N GLU A 28 -35.59 9.85 -47.29
CA GLU A 28 -34.76 8.65 -47.40
C GLU A 28 -34.73 7.96 -46.04
N ASP A 29 -35.40 6.81 -45.96
CA ASP A 29 -35.53 5.96 -44.78
C ASP A 29 -34.22 5.17 -44.58
N THR A 30 -33.17 5.87 -44.14
CA THR A 30 -31.94 5.24 -43.61
C THR A 30 -31.60 5.89 -42.27
N ALA A 31 -31.65 5.10 -41.20
CA ALA A 31 -31.21 5.57 -39.89
C ALA A 31 -29.78 6.12 -39.98
N PRO A 32 -29.50 7.33 -39.48
CA PRO A 32 -28.16 7.92 -39.57
C PRO A 32 -27.16 7.05 -38.79
N PRO A 33 -25.94 6.82 -39.32
CA PRO A 33 -24.92 6.10 -38.57
C PRO A 33 -24.57 6.87 -37.30
N LEU A 34 -24.48 6.14 -36.18
CA LEU A 34 -24.18 6.68 -34.86
C LEU A 34 -22.81 7.39 -34.90
N LYS A 35 -22.82 8.73 -34.93
CA LYS A 35 -21.62 9.59 -34.84
C LYS A 35 -21.84 10.61 -33.74
N THR A 36 -21.39 10.28 -32.53
CA THR A 36 -21.44 11.23 -31.42
C THR A 36 -20.22 11.07 -30.53
N LEU A 37 -19.42 12.15 -30.42
CA LEU A 37 -18.32 12.29 -29.47
C LEU A 37 -18.83 13.15 -28.31
N LEU A 38 -19.26 12.53 -27.22
CA LEU A 38 -19.70 13.23 -26.01
C LEU A 38 -18.53 13.36 -25.03
N LEU A 39 -17.72 14.41 -25.20
CA LEU A 39 -16.73 14.83 -24.20
C LEU A 39 -17.45 15.68 -23.14
N ARG A 40 -18.04 15.04 -22.12
CA ARG A 40 -18.30 15.77 -20.87
C ARG A 40 -16.96 15.93 -20.17
N SER A 41 -16.53 17.19 -19.96
CA SER A 41 -15.25 17.51 -19.34
C SER A 41 -15.11 16.86 -17.97
N CYS A 42 -14.19 15.90 -17.85
CA CYS A 42 -13.62 15.55 -16.56
C CYS A 42 -12.92 16.84 -16.05
N LEU A 43 -13.19 17.27 -14.82
CA LEU A 43 -12.52 18.42 -14.19
C LEU A 43 -11.08 18.03 -13.78
N HIS A 44 -10.20 17.67 -14.73
CA HIS A 44 -8.72 17.69 -14.67
C HIS A 44 -8.10 17.23 -16.01
N SER A 45 -6.80 17.51 -16.19
CA SER A 45 -6.05 17.61 -17.45
C SER A 45 -6.35 16.58 -18.54
N PHE A 46 -6.49 17.06 -19.78
CA PHE A 46 -6.61 16.26 -20.99
C PHE A 46 -5.29 15.55 -21.33
N ASP A 47 -5.30 14.21 -21.36
CA ASP A 47 -4.15 13.38 -21.72
C ASP A 47 -4.13 13.12 -23.24
N ILE A 48 -3.15 13.72 -23.93
CA ILE A 48 -3.01 13.64 -25.39
C ILE A 48 -2.76 12.20 -25.87
N PRO A 49 -1.80 11.43 -25.29
CA PRO A 49 -1.64 10.01 -25.62
C PRO A 49 -2.91 9.16 -25.50
N VAL A 50 -3.70 9.35 -24.44
CA VAL A 50 -4.96 8.60 -24.25
C VAL A 50 -6.00 9.02 -25.30
N PHE A 51 -6.09 10.32 -25.59
CA PHE A 51 -6.96 10.81 -26.66
C PHE A 51 -6.56 10.25 -28.04
N GLN A 52 -5.27 10.15 -28.35
CA GLN A 52 -4.78 9.55 -29.60
C GLN A 52 -5.27 8.11 -29.76
N ARG A 53 -5.27 7.30 -28.69
CA ARG A 53 -5.81 5.92 -28.74
C ARG A 53 -7.30 5.88 -29.08
N SER A 54 -8.08 6.83 -28.56
CA SER A 54 -9.50 6.94 -28.91
C SER A 54 -9.71 7.31 -30.39
N GLN A 55 -8.83 8.15 -30.95
CA GLN A 55 -8.86 8.51 -32.37
C GLN A 55 -8.48 7.33 -33.29
N ILE A 56 -7.65 6.40 -32.83
CA ILE A 56 -7.31 5.17 -33.57
C ILE A 56 -8.57 4.31 -33.79
N MET A 57 -9.45 4.20 -32.78
CA MET A 57 -10.72 3.48 -32.93
C MET A 57 -11.61 4.13 -34.00
N VAL A 58 -11.70 5.47 -34.00
CA VAL A 58 -12.45 6.22 -35.02
C VAL A 58 -11.89 5.94 -36.40
N PHE A 59 -10.57 6.09 -36.56
CA PHE A 59 -9.88 5.84 -37.82
C PHE A 59 -10.11 4.42 -38.33
N ALA A 60 -9.97 3.41 -37.48
CA ALA A 60 -10.17 2.00 -37.85
C ALA A 60 -11.61 1.73 -38.32
N ILE A 61 -12.61 2.32 -37.66
CA ILE A 61 -14.02 2.18 -38.06
C ILE A 61 -14.29 2.84 -39.41
N GLU A 62 -13.70 4.02 -39.65
CA GLU A 62 -13.80 4.68 -40.96
C GLU A 62 -13.14 3.87 -42.07
N GLU A 63 -11.99 3.25 -41.80
CA GLU A 63 -11.30 2.37 -42.75
C GLU A 63 -12.13 1.12 -43.07
N ILE A 64 -12.69 0.46 -42.05
CA ILE A 64 -13.60 -0.69 -42.21
C ILE A 64 -14.80 -0.32 -43.07
N ASN A 65 -15.43 0.83 -42.81
CA ASN A 65 -16.59 1.30 -43.57
C ASN A 65 -16.28 1.65 -45.03
N ARG A 66 -15.02 2.01 -45.34
CA ARG A 66 -14.57 2.22 -46.72
C ARG A 66 -14.30 0.90 -47.44
N ASN A 67 -14.02 -0.17 -46.71
CA ASN A 67 -13.73 -1.49 -47.27
C ASN A 67 -15.03 -2.28 -47.55
N LYS A 68 -15.60 -2.06 -48.75
CA LYS A 68 -16.82 -2.75 -49.21
C LYS A 68 -16.67 -4.28 -49.39
N LEU A 69 -15.46 -4.82 -49.33
CA LEU A 69 -15.23 -6.28 -49.35
C LEU A 69 -15.46 -6.91 -47.98
N LEU A 70 -15.27 -6.16 -46.89
CA LEU A 70 -15.39 -6.66 -45.52
C LEU A 70 -16.83 -6.59 -45.01
N LEU A 71 -17.52 -5.46 -45.26
CA LEU A 71 -18.92 -5.25 -44.91
C LEU A 71 -19.68 -4.64 -46.11
N PRO A 72 -20.16 -5.47 -47.06
CA PRO A 72 -20.71 -4.97 -48.33
C PRO A 72 -22.03 -4.20 -48.19
N THR A 73 -22.81 -4.47 -47.13
CA THR A 73 -24.16 -3.92 -46.93
C THR A 73 -24.33 -3.26 -45.56
N LEU A 74 -23.26 -3.16 -44.76
CA LEU A 74 -23.31 -2.69 -43.38
C LEU A 74 -22.26 -1.62 -43.14
N THR A 75 -22.60 -0.65 -42.30
CA THR A 75 -21.65 0.34 -41.79
C THR A 75 -21.62 0.28 -40.27
N LEU A 76 -20.43 0.42 -39.70
CA LEU A 76 -20.19 0.48 -38.27
C LEU A 76 -20.29 1.93 -37.79
N GLY A 77 -21.04 2.15 -36.71
CA GLY A 77 -21.04 3.41 -35.95
C GLY A 77 -20.17 3.30 -34.69
N TYR A 78 -19.94 4.43 -34.02
CA TYR A 78 -19.20 4.44 -32.75
C TYR A 78 -19.73 5.48 -31.77
N ARG A 79 -19.47 5.22 -30.49
CA ARG A 79 -19.65 6.17 -29.40
C ARG A 79 -18.51 5.98 -28.41
N ILE A 80 -17.83 7.07 -28.08
CA ILE A 80 -16.68 7.06 -27.17
C ILE A 80 -17.09 7.81 -25.92
N TYR A 81 -16.92 7.16 -24.76
CA TYR A 81 -17.08 7.78 -23.45
C TYR A 81 -15.72 7.87 -22.78
N ASP A 82 -15.40 9.05 -22.26
CA ASP A 82 -14.33 9.20 -21.28
C ASP A 82 -14.86 8.74 -19.92
N ASN A 83 -14.18 7.75 -19.33
CA ASN A 83 -14.54 7.22 -18.02
C ASN A 83 -13.80 7.91 -16.87
N CYS A 84 -12.95 8.90 -17.17
CA CYS A 84 -12.13 9.64 -16.22
C CYS A 84 -11.30 8.73 -15.28
N MET A 85 -10.89 7.53 -15.72
CA MET A 85 -10.18 6.53 -14.89
C MET A 85 -10.98 6.14 -13.63
N ASN A 86 -12.31 6.22 -13.69
CA ASN A 86 -13.20 5.92 -12.58
C ASN A 86 -14.06 4.69 -12.89
N LEU A 87 -14.08 3.73 -11.96
CA LEU A 87 -14.80 2.48 -12.10
C LEU A 87 -16.31 2.65 -12.22
N GLN A 88 -16.91 3.53 -11.42
CA GLN A 88 -18.35 3.76 -11.46
C GLN A 88 -18.77 4.43 -12.77
N VAL A 89 -17.97 5.36 -13.28
CA VAL A 89 -18.21 6.01 -14.58
C VAL A 89 -18.05 4.99 -15.70
N SER A 90 -17.06 4.10 -15.62
CA SER A 90 -16.85 3.00 -16.58
C SER A 90 -18.04 2.05 -16.64
N LEU A 91 -18.56 1.62 -15.48
CA LEU A 91 -19.73 0.73 -15.41
C LEU A 91 -21.00 1.44 -15.90
N ARG A 92 -21.17 2.73 -15.57
CA ARG A 92 -22.28 3.54 -16.06
C ARG A 92 -22.20 3.69 -17.58
N ALA A 93 -21.04 4.05 -18.13
CA ALA A 93 -20.82 4.18 -19.57
C ALA A 93 -21.10 2.86 -20.31
N ALA A 94 -20.59 1.74 -19.81
CA ALA A 94 -20.85 0.41 -20.38
C ALA A 94 -22.35 0.05 -20.34
N SER A 95 -23.03 0.36 -19.23
CA SER A 95 -24.47 0.13 -19.09
C SER A 95 -25.29 1.04 -20.02
N THR A 96 -24.89 2.30 -20.18
CA THR A 96 -25.53 3.25 -21.11
C THR A 96 -25.36 2.83 -22.56
N LEU A 97 -24.14 2.40 -22.95
CA LEU A 97 -23.83 1.90 -24.29
C LEU A 97 -24.67 0.66 -24.64
N THR A 98 -24.82 -0.27 -23.71
CA THR A 98 -25.58 -1.50 -23.93
C THR A 98 -27.09 -1.31 -23.89
N ALA A 99 -27.59 -0.42 -23.04
CA ALA A 99 -29.02 -0.15 -22.93
C ALA A 99 -29.58 0.77 -24.03
N GLY A 100 -28.72 1.42 -24.83
CA GLY A 100 -29.15 2.37 -25.87
C GLY A 100 -29.84 3.63 -25.31
N LEU A 101 -29.65 3.93 -24.02
CA LEU A 101 -30.24 5.07 -23.32
C LEU A 101 -29.40 6.32 -23.55
N ASP A 102 -30.05 7.47 -23.72
CA ASP A 102 -29.40 8.79 -23.78
C ASP A 102 -29.85 9.66 -22.59
N ASP A 103 -28.95 10.45 -22.01
CA ASP A 103 -29.27 11.42 -20.95
C ASP A 103 -30.01 12.66 -21.53
N ALA A 104 -30.09 12.77 -22.86
CA ALA A 104 -30.80 13.83 -23.58
C ALA A 104 -32.01 13.29 -24.35
N MET A 105 -33.09 12.92 -23.65
CA MET A 105 -34.39 12.74 -24.29
C MET A 105 -35.05 14.09 -24.54
N THR A 106 -34.88 14.65 -25.74
CA THR A 106 -35.74 15.73 -26.25
C THR A 106 -36.70 15.29 -27.34
N ASP A 107 -36.60 14.05 -27.84
CA ASP A 107 -37.49 13.57 -28.89
C ASP A 107 -38.66 12.74 -28.34
N ALA A 108 -39.87 13.24 -28.56
CA ALA A 108 -41.14 12.67 -28.11
C ALA A 108 -41.49 11.31 -28.76
N ASN A 109 -40.63 10.75 -29.61
CA ASN A 109 -40.97 9.61 -30.46
C ASN A 109 -40.49 8.23 -29.98
N CYS A 110 -39.89 8.10 -28.79
CA CYS A 110 -39.48 6.81 -28.20
C CYS A 110 -38.73 5.85 -29.15
N LYS A 111 -38.06 6.36 -30.19
CA LYS A 111 -37.12 5.58 -30.99
C LYS A 111 -35.81 5.54 -30.22
N GLY A 112 -35.64 4.51 -29.40
CA GLY A 112 -34.35 4.23 -28.75
C GLY A 112 -33.25 4.05 -29.81
N LEU A 113 -32.02 4.45 -29.48
CA LEU A 113 -30.89 4.29 -30.36
C LEU A 113 -30.54 2.80 -30.53
N PRO A 114 -29.92 2.41 -31.66
CA PRO A 114 -29.50 1.02 -31.86
C PRO A 114 -28.53 0.58 -30.76
N PRO A 115 -28.70 -0.64 -30.20
CA PRO A 115 -27.84 -1.14 -29.11
C PRO A 115 -26.41 -1.37 -29.60
N VAL A 116 -25.44 -1.07 -28.74
CA VAL A 116 -24.01 -1.30 -29.03
C VAL A 116 -23.71 -2.80 -28.94
N VAL A 117 -23.20 -3.37 -30.03
CA VAL A 117 -22.95 -4.82 -30.17
C VAL A 117 -21.62 -5.28 -29.58
N ALA A 118 -20.67 -4.37 -29.36
CA ALA A 118 -19.38 -4.63 -28.75
C ALA A 118 -18.81 -3.36 -28.10
N ILE A 119 -18.12 -3.51 -26.96
CA ILE A 119 -17.40 -2.43 -26.29
C ILE A 119 -15.90 -2.73 -26.38
N VAL A 120 -15.13 -1.77 -26.89
CA VAL A 120 -13.67 -1.81 -26.85
C VAL A 120 -13.22 -1.15 -25.54
N GLY A 121 -12.60 -1.94 -24.67
CA GLY A 121 -12.27 -1.56 -23.29
C GLY A 121 -11.06 -0.64 -23.14
N GLU A 122 -10.81 -0.24 -21.90
CA GLU A 122 -9.73 0.67 -21.51
C GLU A 122 -8.47 -0.08 -21.03
N PRO A 123 -7.29 0.57 -20.92
CA PRO A 123 -6.02 -0.15 -20.73
C PRO A 123 -5.80 -0.74 -19.34
N LEU A 124 -6.62 -0.40 -18.31
CA LEU A 124 -6.46 -1.00 -16.98
C LEU A 124 -7.29 -2.29 -16.85
N SER A 125 -6.65 -3.30 -16.28
CA SER A 125 -7.27 -4.62 -16.05
C SER A 125 -8.50 -4.53 -15.15
N THR A 126 -8.49 -3.70 -14.11
CA THR A 126 -9.59 -3.59 -13.12
C THR A 126 -10.90 -3.16 -13.75
N HIS A 127 -10.90 -2.12 -14.59
CA HIS A 127 -12.11 -1.65 -15.27
C HIS A 127 -12.56 -2.65 -16.34
N SER A 128 -11.62 -3.21 -17.09
CA SER A 128 -11.93 -4.22 -18.11
C SER A 128 -12.59 -5.46 -17.49
N ILE A 129 -12.11 -5.95 -16.34
CA ILE A 129 -12.72 -7.06 -15.60
C ILE A 129 -14.13 -6.70 -15.13
N ALA A 130 -14.32 -5.50 -14.57
CA ALA A 130 -15.62 -5.08 -14.05
C ALA A 130 -16.66 -4.89 -15.17
N ILE A 131 -16.27 -4.26 -16.28
CA ILE A 131 -17.09 -4.14 -17.48
C ILE A 131 -17.43 -5.53 -18.02
N ALA A 132 -16.44 -6.41 -18.19
CA ALA A 132 -16.65 -7.77 -18.70
C ALA A 132 -17.61 -8.59 -17.81
N ARG A 133 -17.54 -8.45 -16.49
CA ARG A 133 -18.48 -9.13 -15.56
C ARG A 133 -19.93 -8.68 -15.73
N ILE A 134 -20.16 -7.39 -15.98
CA ILE A 134 -21.51 -6.88 -16.22
C ILE A 134 -22.00 -7.28 -17.61
N LEU A 135 -21.17 -7.09 -18.64
CA LEU A 135 -21.53 -7.42 -20.03
C LEU A 135 -21.72 -8.92 -20.24
N GLY A 136 -21.03 -9.77 -19.47
CA GLY A 136 -21.20 -11.22 -19.48
C GLY A 136 -22.63 -11.66 -19.18
N LEU A 137 -23.41 -10.87 -18.42
CA LEU A 137 -24.83 -11.15 -18.16
C LEU A 137 -25.72 -10.96 -19.41
N PHE A 138 -25.23 -10.21 -20.40
CA PHE A 138 -25.93 -9.87 -21.64
C PHE A 138 -25.23 -10.48 -22.87
N SER A 139 -24.41 -11.52 -22.66
CA SER A 139 -23.60 -12.14 -23.71
C SER A 139 -24.43 -12.50 -24.94
N ILE A 140 -23.92 -12.19 -26.14
CA ILE A 140 -24.49 -12.64 -27.42
C ILE A 140 -23.71 -13.90 -27.85
N PRO A 141 -24.21 -15.13 -27.58
CA PRO A 141 -23.39 -16.34 -27.70
C PRO A 141 -22.94 -16.62 -29.12
N GLN A 142 -23.75 -16.22 -30.11
CA GLN A 142 -23.43 -16.34 -31.53
C GLN A 142 -22.23 -15.47 -31.91
N LEU A 143 -22.19 -14.21 -31.48
CA LEU A 143 -21.08 -13.30 -31.76
C LEU A 143 -19.79 -13.79 -31.09
N LEU A 144 -19.87 -14.25 -29.84
CA LEU A 144 -18.73 -14.83 -29.11
C LEU A 144 -18.20 -16.09 -29.81
N HIS A 145 -19.08 -16.94 -30.35
CA HIS A 145 -18.68 -18.12 -31.11
C HIS A 145 -17.90 -17.77 -32.38
N TYR A 146 -18.32 -16.73 -33.11
CA TYR A 146 -17.61 -16.28 -34.31
C TYR A 146 -16.32 -15.53 -33.95
N LEU A 147 -16.31 -14.72 -32.88
CA LEU A 147 -15.14 -13.98 -32.42
C LEU A 147 -13.98 -14.92 -32.06
N LYS A 148 -14.27 -16.03 -31.37
CA LYS A 148 -13.27 -17.07 -31.05
C LYS A 148 -12.70 -17.81 -32.27
N LYS A 149 -13.34 -17.69 -33.44
CA LYS A 149 -12.86 -18.24 -34.71
C LYS A 149 -12.22 -17.20 -35.62
N VAL A 150 -12.15 -15.93 -35.19
CA VAL A 150 -11.48 -14.89 -35.95
C VAL A 150 -9.99 -15.21 -35.97
N THR A 151 -9.46 -15.36 -37.17
CA THR A 151 -8.04 -15.48 -37.42
C THR A 151 -7.73 -14.73 -38.70
N PHE A 152 -7.00 -13.63 -38.59
CA PHE A 152 -6.51 -12.90 -39.75
C PHE A 152 -5.09 -12.41 -39.49
N THR A 153 -4.41 -12.02 -40.56
CA THR A 153 -3.08 -11.41 -40.47
C THR A 153 -3.22 -9.94 -40.82
N THR A 154 -2.66 -9.06 -39.99
CA THR A 154 -2.65 -7.62 -40.27
C THR A 154 -1.76 -7.33 -41.48
N HIS A 155 -1.87 -6.13 -42.05
CA HIS A 155 -0.99 -5.70 -43.14
C HIS A 155 0.50 -5.63 -42.72
N PHE A 156 0.78 -5.62 -41.42
CA PHE A 156 2.14 -5.70 -40.86
C PHE A 156 2.61 -7.14 -40.60
N GLY A 157 1.81 -8.15 -40.95
CA GLY A 157 2.18 -9.57 -40.78
C GLY A 157 1.86 -10.15 -39.40
N GLU A 158 1.19 -9.42 -38.51
CA GLU A 158 0.82 -9.91 -37.18
C GLU A 158 -0.43 -10.79 -37.27
N ARG A 159 -0.37 -11.98 -36.65
CA ARG A 159 -1.51 -12.88 -36.57
C ARG A 159 -2.40 -12.46 -35.40
N VAL A 160 -3.64 -12.07 -35.70
CA VAL A 160 -4.68 -11.77 -34.71
C VAL A 160 -5.60 -12.97 -34.61
N ALA A 161 -5.60 -13.64 -33.45
CA ALA A 161 -6.52 -14.70 -33.09
C ALA A 161 -6.67 -14.79 -31.57
N PHE A 162 -7.72 -15.49 -31.12
CA PHE A 162 -8.04 -15.68 -29.70
C PHE A 162 -7.99 -17.17 -29.33
N ASP A 163 -7.62 -17.47 -28.08
CA ASP A 163 -7.64 -18.82 -27.54
C ASP A 163 -9.04 -19.23 -27.02
N GLU A 164 -9.14 -20.40 -26.38
CA GLU A 164 -10.41 -20.91 -25.85
C GLU A 164 -11.00 -20.03 -24.74
N ASN A 165 -10.17 -19.26 -24.02
CA ASN A 165 -10.57 -18.33 -22.96
C ASN A 165 -10.94 -16.94 -23.52
N GLY A 166 -10.62 -16.68 -24.79
CA GLY A 166 -10.82 -15.37 -25.42
C GLY A 166 -9.62 -14.44 -25.26
N ASP A 167 -8.48 -14.95 -24.81
CA ASP A 167 -7.23 -14.20 -24.72
C ASP A 167 -6.59 -14.14 -26.10
N ALA A 168 -5.96 -13.01 -26.43
CA ALA A 168 -5.18 -12.91 -27.65
C ALA A 168 -4.04 -13.94 -27.62
N LEU A 169 -3.73 -14.55 -28.76
CA LEU A 169 -2.52 -15.39 -28.86
C LEU A 169 -1.32 -14.57 -28.40
N ALA A 170 -0.55 -15.13 -27.47
CA ALA A 170 0.62 -14.48 -26.91
C ALA A 170 1.71 -14.34 -27.98
N VAL A 171 1.64 -13.24 -28.73
CA VAL A 171 2.69 -12.82 -29.64
C VAL A 171 3.48 -11.76 -28.89
N PHE A 172 4.59 -12.21 -28.33
CA PHE A 172 5.56 -11.29 -27.78
C PHE A 172 6.48 -10.87 -28.92
N ASP A 173 6.65 -9.56 -29.10
CA ASP A 173 7.86 -9.09 -29.74
C ASP A 173 9.02 -9.63 -28.91
N ILE A 174 9.85 -10.47 -29.52
CA ILE A 174 11.18 -10.72 -28.99
C ILE A 174 11.91 -9.40 -29.21
N VAL A 175 11.82 -8.52 -28.22
CA VAL A 175 12.57 -7.28 -28.19
C VAL A 175 14.02 -7.67 -28.02
N ASN A 176 14.70 -7.87 -29.15
CA ASN A 176 16.15 -7.88 -29.17
C ASN A 176 16.57 -6.43 -28.93
N TRP A 177 16.97 -6.14 -27.69
CA TRP A 177 17.48 -4.85 -27.28
C TRP A 177 18.78 -4.60 -28.05
N GLN A 178 18.66 -4.00 -29.23
CA GLN A 178 19.84 -3.60 -29.99
C GLN A 178 20.48 -2.39 -29.34
N GLN A 179 21.77 -2.56 -29.04
CA GLN A 179 22.66 -1.52 -28.56
C GLN A 179 22.47 -0.24 -29.40
N MET A 180 22.34 0.89 -28.72
CA MET A 180 22.36 2.18 -29.40
C MET A 180 23.74 2.40 -30.06
N ALA A 181 23.81 3.06 -31.20
CA ALA A 181 25.05 3.22 -31.98
C ALA A 181 26.18 3.99 -31.25
N ASP A 182 25.88 4.57 -30.08
CA ASP A 182 26.80 5.24 -29.15
C ASP A 182 27.26 4.34 -27.98
N GLY A 183 26.76 3.09 -27.90
CA GLY A 183 27.28 2.06 -27.02
C GLY A 183 27.14 2.30 -25.52
N ARG A 184 26.27 3.20 -25.05
CA ARG A 184 26.08 3.42 -23.60
C ARG A 184 24.61 3.56 -23.22
N TYR A 185 24.08 2.59 -22.48
CA TYR A 185 22.88 2.84 -21.69
C TYR A 185 23.31 3.53 -20.40
N ILE A 186 22.92 4.78 -20.20
CA ILE A 186 23.32 5.53 -19.00
C ILE A 186 22.32 5.17 -17.90
N PHE A 187 22.50 4.02 -17.26
CA PHE A 187 21.87 3.81 -15.96
C PHE A 187 22.48 4.73 -14.93
N ASN A 188 21.66 5.16 -13.99
CA ASN A 188 22.18 5.64 -12.73
C ASN A 188 22.60 4.41 -11.92
N GLU A 189 23.90 4.16 -11.76
CA GLU A 189 24.41 2.93 -11.14
C GLU A 189 25.46 3.14 -10.03
N LEU A 190 25.58 2.12 -9.18
CA LEU A 190 26.74 1.85 -8.34
C LEU A 190 27.30 0.49 -8.71
N TYR A 191 28.61 0.41 -8.87
CA TYR A 191 29.31 -0.76 -9.37
C TYR A 191 30.58 -1.02 -8.57
N LYS A 192 30.80 -2.30 -8.25
CA LYS A 192 32.04 -2.80 -7.66
C LYS A 192 32.24 -4.26 -8.05
N THR A 193 33.42 -4.59 -8.53
CA THR A 193 33.77 -5.96 -8.95
C THR A 193 33.96 -6.90 -7.77
N GLY A 194 33.68 -8.19 -7.99
CA GLY A 194 33.99 -9.31 -7.10
C GLY A 194 33.89 -10.63 -7.87
N ASP A 195 34.28 -11.73 -7.23
CA ASP A 195 34.18 -13.09 -7.79
C ASP A 195 32.73 -13.49 -8.10
N ILE A 196 31.79 -13.02 -7.26
CA ILE A 196 30.35 -13.24 -7.43
C ILE A 196 29.64 -11.88 -7.42
N MET A 197 28.85 -11.61 -8.47
CA MET A 197 28.12 -10.35 -8.61
C MET A 197 26.68 -10.46 -8.09
N LEU A 198 26.30 -9.54 -7.19
CA LEU A 198 24.92 -9.36 -6.74
C LEU A 198 24.27 -8.16 -7.45
N GLY A 199 23.03 -8.34 -7.90
CA GLY A 199 22.25 -7.27 -8.52
C GLY A 199 21.45 -6.50 -7.48
N GLY A 200 21.31 -5.20 -7.67
CA GLY A 200 20.46 -4.34 -6.85
C GLY A 200 19.51 -3.50 -7.69
N VAL A 201 18.23 -3.44 -7.33
CA VAL A 201 17.26 -2.54 -7.96
C VAL A 201 16.59 -1.69 -6.87
N PHE A 202 16.89 -0.40 -6.85
CA PHE A 202 16.46 0.54 -5.82
C PHE A 202 15.78 1.76 -6.42
N SER A 203 14.96 2.43 -5.64
CA SER A 203 14.41 3.74 -6.00
C SER A 203 15.23 4.82 -5.33
N VAL A 204 16.05 5.56 -6.09
CA VAL A 204 16.84 6.69 -5.59
C VAL A 204 16.19 8.01 -6.01
N HIS A 205 15.67 8.06 -7.23
CA HIS A 205 14.87 9.18 -7.73
C HIS A 205 13.38 8.88 -7.61
N PHE A 206 12.57 9.91 -7.29
CA PHE A 206 11.12 9.75 -7.14
C PHE A 206 10.28 10.27 -8.31
N LYS A 207 10.92 10.84 -9.35
CA LYS A 207 10.24 11.34 -10.55
C LYS A 207 10.94 10.82 -11.80
N THR A 208 10.15 10.42 -12.80
CA THR A 208 10.66 10.03 -14.12
C THR A 208 10.03 10.93 -15.18
N ILE A 209 10.85 11.41 -16.11
CA ILE A 209 10.42 12.15 -17.30
C ILE A 209 10.51 11.21 -18.50
N ALA A 210 9.35 10.93 -19.09
CA ALA A 210 9.27 10.21 -20.35
C ALA A 210 9.78 11.09 -21.51
N PRO A 211 10.52 10.52 -22.46
CA PRO A 211 10.89 11.22 -23.69
C PRO A 211 9.64 11.52 -24.53
N GLU A 212 9.68 12.59 -25.32
CA GLU A 212 8.60 12.87 -26.26
C GLU A 212 8.59 11.81 -27.38
N LEU A 213 7.49 11.05 -27.47
CA LEU A 213 7.35 9.96 -28.43
C LEU A 213 6.73 10.49 -29.72
N LEU A 214 7.54 11.15 -30.54
CA LEU A 214 7.11 11.65 -31.85
C LEU A 214 7.07 10.55 -32.92
N PHE A 215 7.67 9.38 -32.65
CA PHE A 215 7.80 8.23 -33.57
C PHE A 215 8.37 8.56 -34.96
N LYS A 216 8.99 9.73 -35.12
CA LYS A 216 9.69 10.19 -36.33
C LYS A 216 11.20 9.94 -36.26
N SER A 217 11.69 9.66 -35.06
CA SER A 217 13.08 9.37 -34.75
C SER A 217 13.12 8.37 -33.61
N LYS A 218 14.31 7.82 -33.37
CA LYS A 218 14.55 6.94 -32.22
C LYS A 218 14.21 7.69 -30.92
N PRO A 219 13.39 7.12 -30.02
CA PRO A 219 13.07 7.74 -28.74
C PRO A 219 14.31 7.98 -27.87
N GLU A 220 14.35 9.12 -27.19
CA GLU A 220 15.38 9.40 -26.17
C GLU A 220 15.24 8.48 -24.95
N GLN A 221 16.24 8.47 -24.07
CA GLN A 221 16.18 7.74 -22.80
C GLN A 221 15.30 8.45 -21.78
N TRP A 222 14.67 7.67 -20.90
CA TRP A 222 13.90 8.19 -19.77
C TRP A 222 14.86 8.87 -18.79
N LYS A 223 14.50 10.06 -18.31
CA LYS A 223 15.34 10.84 -17.37
C LYS A 223 14.78 10.73 -15.96
N CYS A 224 15.65 10.44 -15.01
CA CYS A 224 15.29 10.40 -13.59
C CYS A 224 15.55 11.77 -12.96
N GLU A 225 14.58 12.25 -12.20
CA GLU A 225 14.61 13.54 -11.53
C GLU A 225 14.29 13.40 -10.05
N SER A 226 14.69 14.43 -9.29
CA SER A 226 14.42 14.55 -7.87
C SER A 226 15.10 13.46 -7.03
N PHE A 227 16.42 13.56 -6.92
CA PHE A 227 17.24 12.70 -6.06
C PHE A 227 16.79 12.81 -4.60
N ASP A 228 16.51 11.66 -3.98
CA ASP A 228 16.11 11.57 -2.57
C ASP A 228 17.28 11.03 -1.72
N ILE A 229 17.75 11.89 -0.81
CA ILE A 229 18.89 11.63 0.07
C ILE A 229 18.61 10.46 1.02
N LEU A 230 17.38 10.34 1.52
CA LEU A 230 16.98 9.26 2.44
C LEU A 230 16.91 7.93 1.70
N LEU A 231 16.33 7.91 0.49
CA LEU A 231 16.24 6.68 -0.29
C LEU A 231 17.61 6.15 -0.71
N PHE A 232 18.58 7.04 -0.95
CA PHE A 232 19.96 6.66 -1.28
C PHE A 232 20.71 5.94 -0.16
N GLN A 233 20.26 6.03 1.10
CA GLN A 233 20.82 5.25 2.22
C GLN A 233 20.70 3.74 1.96
N ARG A 234 19.66 3.28 1.25
CA ARG A 234 19.37 1.86 0.99
C ARG A 234 20.40 1.19 0.07
N PRO A 235 20.69 1.68 -1.15
CA PRO A 235 21.74 1.08 -1.97
C PRO A 235 23.12 1.17 -1.30
N GLN A 236 23.39 2.23 -0.51
CA GLN A 236 24.61 2.33 0.29
C GLN A 236 24.69 1.26 1.39
N SER A 237 23.56 0.90 2.02
CA SER A 237 23.52 -0.19 2.99
C SER A 237 23.75 -1.57 2.38
N MET A 238 23.34 -1.78 1.12
CA MET A 238 23.70 -2.99 0.37
C MET A 238 25.21 -3.06 0.13
N ALA A 239 25.81 -1.95 -0.34
CA ALA A 239 27.25 -1.86 -0.53
C ALA A 239 28.02 -2.09 0.80
N PHE A 240 27.56 -1.48 1.89
CA PHE A 240 28.12 -1.68 3.23
C PHE A 240 28.07 -3.15 3.65
N ALA A 241 26.92 -3.81 3.54
CA ALA A 241 26.77 -5.21 3.91
C ALA A 241 27.75 -6.12 3.13
N ILE A 242 27.89 -5.87 1.82
CA ILE A 242 28.83 -6.60 0.97
C ILE A 242 30.28 -6.36 1.41
N GLU A 243 30.66 -5.11 1.71
CA GLU A 243 32.00 -4.81 2.20
C GLU A 243 32.30 -5.42 3.58
N GLU A 244 31.29 -5.47 4.44
CA GLU A 244 31.39 -6.11 5.74
C GLU A 244 31.61 -7.62 5.61
N ILE A 245 30.80 -8.29 4.77
CA ILE A 245 30.95 -9.72 4.47
C ILE A 245 32.32 -10.02 3.89
N ASN A 246 32.80 -9.22 2.94
CA ASN A 246 34.13 -9.40 2.34
C ASN A 246 35.29 -9.22 3.34
N ARG A 247 35.05 -8.59 4.49
CA ARG A 247 36.04 -8.45 5.59
C ARG A 247 35.91 -9.56 6.63
N ASP A 248 34.83 -10.32 6.64
CA ASP A 248 34.60 -11.41 7.58
C ASP A 248 35.40 -12.66 7.16
N PRO A 249 36.36 -13.14 7.98
CA PRO A 249 37.14 -14.33 7.63
C PRO A 249 36.35 -15.63 7.75
N PHE A 250 35.17 -15.64 8.39
CA PHE A 250 34.37 -16.83 8.62
C PHE A 250 33.26 -17.01 7.59
N LEU A 251 32.70 -15.90 7.08
CA LEU A 251 31.63 -15.93 6.08
C LEU A 251 32.21 -15.73 4.67
N LEU A 252 32.12 -16.76 3.84
CA LEU A 252 32.66 -16.79 2.46
C LEU A 252 34.19 -16.55 2.38
N PRO A 253 35.02 -17.36 3.08
CA PRO A 253 36.47 -17.19 3.01
C PRO A 253 36.99 -17.38 1.58
N ASN A 254 37.92 -16.51 1.16
CA ASN A 254 38.54 -16.49 -0.17
C ASN A 254 37.59 -16.20 -1.35
N ILE A 255 36.39 -15.67 -1.08
CA ILE A 255 35.43 -15.29 -2.12
C ILE A 255 35.03 -13.83 -1.88
N THR A 256 35.18 -13.00 -2.91
CA THR A 256 34.76 -11.60 -2.88
C THR A 256 33.40 -11.42 -3.53
N LEU A 257 32.48 -10.78 -2.83
CA LEU A 257 31.20 -10.35 -3.37
C LEU A 257 31.34 -8.97 -4.01
N GLY A 258 30.88 -8.86 -5.26
CA GLY A 258 30.71 -7.61 -5.99
C GLY A 258 29.24 -7.22 -6.10
N TYR A 259 28.97 -6.02 -6.61
CA TYR A 259 27.61 -5.55 -6.84
C TYR A 259 27.47 -4.71 -8.10
N ARG A 260 26.26 -4.77 -8.66
CA ARG A 260 25.77 -3.83 -9.68
C ARG A 260 24.38 -3.37 -9.28
N ILE A 261 24.24 -2.09 -8.96
CA ILE A 261 23.03 -1.52 -8.37
C ILE A 261 22.47 -0.47 -9.33
N PHE A 262 21.22 -0.64 -9.75
CA PHE A 262 20.51 0.29 -10.61
C PHE A 262 19.42 1.06 -9.87
N ASP A 263 19.26 2.32 -10.26
CA ASP A 263 18.09 3.11 -9.92
C ASP A 263 16.93 2.85 -10.88
N ASN A 264 15.75 2.55 -10.33
CA ASN A 264 14.52 2.33 -11.08
C ASN A 264 13.64 3.57 -11.22
N CYS A 265 13.98 4.66 -10.54
CA CYS A 265 13.34 5.97 -10.66
C CYS A 265 11.83 5.95 -10.40
N MET A 266 11.36 5.03 -9.55
CA MET A 266 9.93 4.78 -9.27
C MET A 266 9.10 4.46 -10.53
N ASN A 267 9.71 3.85 -11.56
CA ASN A 267 9.04 3.52 -12.81
C ASN A 267 9.19 2.05 -13.20
N LEU A 268 8.06 1.40 -13.51
CA LEU A 268 7.99 -0.01 -13.85
C LEU A 268 8.85 -0.38 -15.07
N GLN A 269 8.80 0.41 -16.14
CA GLN A 269 9.53 0.13 -17.38
C GLN A 269 11.04 0.24 -17.18
N VAL A 270 11.51 1.24 -16.42
CA VAL A 270 12.92 1.37 -16.03
C VAL A 270 13.34 0.19 -15.17
N SER A 271 12.48 -0.23 -14.23
CA SER A 271 12.73 -1.36 -13.34
C SER A 271 12.89 -2.69 -14.10
N LEU A 272 12.01 -2.98 -15.06
CA LEU A 272 12.11 -4.17 -15.91
C LEU A 272 13.39 -4.16 -16.75
N ARG A 273 13.77 -2.98 -17.27
CA ARG A 273 15.03 -2.83 -18.02
C ARG A 273 16.24 -3.08 -17.12
N ALA A 274 16.25 -2.53 -15.91
CA ALA A 274 17.31 -2.75 -14.93
C ALA A 274 17.47 -4.25 -14.62
N ALA A 275 16.37 -4.94 -14.32
CA ALA A 275 16.39 -6.38 -14.05
C ALA A 275 16.91 -7.20 -15.25
N ALA A 276 16.45 -6.89 -16.46
CA ALA A 276 16.93 -7.54 -17.69
C ALA A 276 18.45 -7.33 -17.89
N SER A 277 18.94 -6.10 -17.67
CA SER A 277 20.38 -5.80 -17.77
C SER A 277 21.22 -6.56 -16.76
N LEU A 278 20.72 -6.78 -15.54
CA LEU A 278 21.42 -7.53 -14.49
C LEU A 278 21.60 -9.01 -14.85
N ILE A 279 20.57 -9.64 -15.43
CA ILE A 279 20.61 -11.07 -15.79
C ILE A 279 21.25 -11.35 -17.15
N ALA A 280 21.28 -10.37 -18.06
CA ALA A 280 21.90 -10.52 -19.36
C ALA A 280 23.44 -10.59 -19.29
N GLY A 281 24.05 -10.12 -18.18
CA GLY A 281 25.50 -10.06 -18.05
C GLY A 281 26.16 -9.15 -19.09
N GLN A 282 25.41 -8.28 -19.76
CA GLN A 282 25.94 -7.48 -20.86
C GLN A 282 26.60 -6.22 -20.30
N GLY A 283 27.90 -6.10 -20.58
CA GLY A 283 28.65 -4.86 -20.45
C GLY A 283 28.38 -4.00 -21.67
N ASP A 284 28.42 -2.68 -21.51
CA ASP A 284 28.07 -1.71 -22.54
C ASP A 284 28.92 -1.77 -23.83
N THR A 285 29.96 -2.61 -23.89
CA THR A 285 30.78 -2.85 -25.08
C THR A 285 30.90 -4.35 -25.38
N VAL A 286 30.10 -4.86 -26.30
CA VAL A 286 30.39 -6.12 -26.99
C VAL A 286 31.37 -5.80 -28.11
N ASN A 287 32.66 -5.74 -27.78
CA ASN A 287 33.71 -5.59 -28.80
C ASN A 287 34.14 -6.94 -29.40
N ASP A 288 33.70 -8.06 -28.83
CA ASP A 288 34.05 -9.39 -29.31
C ASP A 288 32.79 -10.21 -29.63
N ASN A 289 32.83 -10.91 -30.77
CA ASN A 289 31.85 -11.92 -31.20
C ASN A 289 31.70 -13.11 -30.22
N ASN A 290 32.42 -13.10 -29.09
CA ASN A 290 32.44 -14.16 -28.09
C ASN A 290 31.42 -13.98 -26.95
N CYS A 291 30.56 -12.95 -26.96
CA CYS A 291 29.56 -12.70 -25.92
C CYS A 291 30.14 -12.72 -24.48
N THR A 292 31.40 -12.31 -24.32
CA THR A 292 32.10 -12.24 -23.03
C THR A 292 31.74 -10.94 -22.32
N GLY A 293 30.51 -10.86 -21.82
CA GLY A 293 30.10 -9.81 -20.89
C GLY A 293 30.49 -10.12 -19.44
N PRO A 294 30.42 -9.13 -18.51
CA PRO A 294 30.52 -9.38 -17.08
C PRO A 294 29.58 -10.51 -16.65
N PRO A 295 29.97 -11.35 -15.68
CA PRO A 295 29.16 -12.48 -15.26
C PRO A 295 27.76 -12.00 -14.83
N PRO A 296 26.68 -12.67 -15.27
CA PRO A 296 25.33 -12.32 -14.87
C PRO A 296 25.22 -12.42 -13.35
N VAL A 297 24.39 -11.56 -12.76
CA VAL A 297 24.22 -11.57 -11.31
C VAL A 297 23.57 -12.87 -10.85
N VAL A 298 23.94 -13.33 -9.67
CA VAL A 298 23.45 -14.63 -9.14
C VAL A 298 22.18 -14.47 -8.30
N ALA A 299 21.90 -13.27 -7.84
CA ALA A 299 20.69 -12.89 -7.11
C ALA A 299 20.41 -11.39 -7.32
N VAL A 300 19.15 -11.00 -7.18
CA VAL A 300 18.72 -9.59 -7.25
C VAL A 300 18.11 -9.17 -5.92
N ILE A 301 18.68 -8.14 -5.29
CA ILE A 301 18.15 -7.49 -4.09
C ILE A 301 17.24 -6.34 -4.50
N GLY A 302 16.01 -6.34 -3.99
CA GLY A 302 14.93 -5.48 -4.46
C GLY A 302 13.95 -6.24 -5.34
N GLU A 303 12.95 -5.60 -5.94
CA GLU A 303 12.64 -4.18 -5.96
C GLU A 303 11.72 -3.79 -4.75
N PRO A 304 11.66 -2.52 -4.29
CA PRO A 304 10.86 -2.15 -3.11
C PRO A 304 9.33 -2.12 -3.25
N LEU A 305 8.77 -1.78 -4.42
CA LEU A 305 7.33 -1.73 -4.71
C LEU A 305 6.78 -3.09 -5.11
N SER A 306 5.64 -3.48 -4.54
CA SER A 306 5.01 -4.77 -4.84
C SER A 306 4.67 -4.95 -6.33
N SER A 307 4.13 -3.92 -7.00
CA SER A 307 3.75 -4.00 -8.42
C SER A 307 4.95 -4.18 -9.36
N HIS A 308 6.05 -3.47 -9.10
CA HIS A 308 7.31 -3.63 -9.82
C HIS A 308 7.96 -4.98 -9.53
N SER A 309 7.96 -5.41 -8.26
CA SER A 309 8.46 -6.71 -7.84
C SER A 309 7.74 -7.86 -8.54
N ILE A 310 6.40 -7.80 -8.68
CA ILE A 310 5.61 -8.79 -9.43
C ILE A 310 6.11 -8.90 -10.87
N ALA A 311 6.31 -7.77 -11.55
CA ALA A 311 6.74 -7.76 -12.94
C ALA A 311 8.18 -8.30 -13.11
N ILE A 312 9.10 -7.90 -12.23
CA ILE A 312 10.49 -8.39 -12.25
C ILE A 312 10.56 -9.86 -11.86
N ALA A 313 9.78 -10.31 -10.88
CA ALA A 313 9.77 -11.69 -10.42
C ALA A 313 9.34 -12.65 -11.53
N ARG A 314 8.38 -12.26 -12.38
CA ARG A 314 8.00 -13.03 -13.57
C ARG A 314 9.17 -13.20 -14.54
N LEU A 315 9.95 -12.13 -14.77
CA LEU A 315 11.14 -12.19 -15.62
C LEU A 315 12.24 -13.07 -15.02
N LEU A 316 12.59 -12.83 -13.75
CA LEU A 316 13.68 -13.53 -13.07
C LEU A 316 13.39 -15.03 -12.86
N SER A 317 12.11 -15.37 -12.64
CA SER A 317 11.69 -16.76 -12.47
C SER A 317 11.92 -17.62 -13.71
N LEU A 318 11.87 -17.05 -14.93
CA LEU A 318 12.21 -17.77 -16.17
C LEU A 318 13.66 -18.28 -16.17
N PHE A 319 14.55 -17.56 -15.48
CA PHE A 319 15.98 -17.90 -15.38
C PHE A 319 16.34 -18.48 -14.01
N SER A 320 15.35 -18.70 -13.15
CA SER A 320 15.53 -19.15 -11.76
C SER A 320 16.50 -18.27 -10.96
N VAL A 321 16.57 -16.98 -11.27
CA VAL A 321 17.40 -16.02 -10.53
C VAL A 321 16.63 -15.61 -9.28
N PRO A 322 17.16 -15.89 -8.08
CA PRO A 322 16.48 -15.51 -6.84
C PRO A 322 16.36 -14.00 -6.71
N GLN A 323 15.14 -13.54 -6.44
CA GLN A 323 14.84 -12.16 -6.12
C GLN A 323 14.54 -12.05 -4.62
N ILE A 324 15.20 -11.14 -3.90
CA ILE A 324 14.94 -10.89 -2.48
C ILE A 324 14.51 -9.44 -2.30
N SER A 325 13.20 -9.20 -2.18
CA SER A 325 12.67 -7.86 -1.93
C SER A 325 12.77 -7.48 -0.44
N PHE A 326 13.12 -6.24 -0.16
CA PHE A 326 13.25 -5.71 1.19
C PHE A 326 12.02 -4.90 1.65
N CYS A 327 11.07 -4.61 0.76
CA CYS A 327 9.86 -3.81 1.04
C CYS A 327 8.55 -4.32 0.42
N ALA A 328 8.56 -5.23 -0.56
CA ALA A 328 7.35 -5.69 -1.22
C ALA A 328 6.52 -6.64 -0.33
N SER A 329 5.52 -6.09 0.36
CA SER A 329 4.69 -6.81 1.34
C SER A 329 3.43 -7.46 0.77
N SER A 330 3.09 -7.26 -0.51
CA SER A 330 1.84 -7.80 -1.10
C SER A 330 1.74 -9.33 -0.95
N PRO A 331 0.57 -9.88 -0.57
CA PRO A 331 0.37 -11.32 -0.43
C PRO A 331 0.40 -12.09 -1.75
N LEU A 332 0.21 -11.41 -2.89
CA LEU A 332 0.27 -12.04 -4.22
C LEU A 332 1.65 -12.66 -4.48
N LEU A 333 2.71 -12.04 -3.97
CA LEU A 333 4.10 -12.50 -4.14
C LEU A 333 4.43 -13.79 -3.37
N SER A 334 3.52 -14.24 -2.48
CA SER A 334 3.67 -15.50 -1.74
C SER A 334 3.31 -16.73 -2.61
N ASP A 335 2.63 -16.56 -3.75
CA ASP A 335 2.29 -17.70 -4.63
C ASP A 335 3.54 -18.23 -5.36
N LYS A 336 4.08 -19.36 -4.89
CA LYS A 336 5.23 -20.03 -5.50
C LYS A 336 4.97 -20.71 -6.84
N ARG A 337 3.72 -20.85 -7.26
CA ARG A 337 3.39 -21.31 -8.61
C ARG A 337 3.67 -20.20 -9.63
N GLU A 338 3.36 -18.96 -9.26
CA GLU A 338 3.61 -17.79 -10.10
C GLU A 338 5.03 -17.22 -9.90
N PHE A 339 5.53 -17.20 -8.66
CA PHE A 339 6.81 -16.57 -8.28
C PHE A 339 7.77 -17.56 -7.58
N PRO A 340 8.22 -18.63 -8.26
CA PRO A 340 9.02 -19.70 -7.64
C PRO A 340 10.40 -19.27 -7.13
N SER A 341 10.93 -18.14 -7.62
CA SER A 341 12.26 -17.61 -7.26
C SER A 341 12.21 -16.36 -6.37
N PHE A 342 11.03 -15.93 -5.94
CA PHE A 342 10.85 -14.73 -5.12
C PHE A 342 11.01 -15.02 -3.62
N PHE A 343 11.66 -14.13 -2.89
CA PHE A 343 11.75 -14.10 -1.43
C PHE A 343 11.63 -12.66 -0.96
N ARG A 344 11.40 -12.47 0.33
CA ARG A 344 11.42 -11.14 0.93
C ARG A 344 11.86 -11.13 2.38
N THR A 345 12.61 -10.11 2.76
CA THR A 345 13.04 -9.85 4.15
C THR A 345 12.10 -8.95 4.93
N VAL A 346 11.00 -8.53 4.30
CA VAL A 346 9.83 -7.96 4.97
C VAL A 346 8.77 -9.07 5.11
N PRO A 347 8.09 -9.20 6.26
CA PRO A 347 7.00 -10.17 6.40
C PRO A 347 5.84 -9.88 5.44
N SER A 348 5.00 -10.89 5.19
CA SER A 348 3.68 -10.70 4.60
C SER A 348 2.80 -9.81 5.50
N GLU A 349 1.88 -9.03 4.92
CA GLU A 349 1.27 -7.83 5.54
C GLU A 349 0.85 -7.93 7.01
N ALA A 350 1.06 -6.83 7.74
CA ALA A 350 0.84 -6.68 9.18
C ALA A 350 -0.64 -6.64 9.62
N PHE A 351 -1.59 -6.66 8.68
CA PHE A 351 -3.00 -6.43 8.99
C PHE A 351 -3.59 -7.47 9.93
N GLN A 352 -3.07 -8.69 9.94
CA GLN A 352 -3.50 -9.76 10.84
C GLN A 352 -3.15 -9.47 12.32
N VAL A 353 -2.18 -8.60 12.57
CA VAL A 353 -1.76 -8.21 13.92
C VAL A 353 -2.72 -7.18 14.51
N ILE A 354 -3.31 -6.32 13.69
CA ILE A 354 -4.17 -5.22 14.16
C ILE A 354 -5.41 -5.73 14.92
N PRO A 355 -6.19 -6.72 14.44
CA PRO A 355 -7.27 -7.33 15.22
C PRO A 355 -6.79 -7.85 16.57
N LYS A 356 -5.59 -8.44 16.67
CA LYS A 356 -5.05 -8.94 17.94
C LYS A 356 -4.77 -7.81 18.94
N ILE A 357 -4.28 -6.65 18.47
CA ILE A 357 -4.10 -5.45 19.30
C ILE A 357 -5.45 -4.93 19.80
N ILE A 358 -6.44 -4.87 18.92
CA ILE A 358 -7.80 -4.40 19.27
C ILE A 358 -8.45 -5.36 20.29
N GLN A 359 -8.26 -6.67 20.10
CA GLN A 359 -8.70 -7.70 21.05
C GLN A 359 -8.00 -7.56 22.41
N TYR A 360 -6.69 -7.30 22.42
CA TYR A 360 -5.90 -7.10 23.65
C TYR A 360 -6.48 -5.97 24.51
N PHE A 361 -6.83 -4.83 23.90
CA PHE A 361 -7.44 -3.69 24.61
C PHE A 361 -8.96 -3.82 24.84
N GLY A 362 -9.59 -4.93 24.43
CA GLY A 362 -11.03 -5.16 24.61
C GLY A 362 -11.92 -4.20 23.80
N TRP A 363 -11.40 -3.65 22.70
CA TRP A 363 -12.15 -2.72 21.85
C TRP A 363 -13.11 -3.48 20.93
N THR A 364 -14.41 -3.25 21.09
CA THR A 364 -15.47 -3.97 20.34
C THR A 364 -16.22 -3.10 19.35
N TRP A 365 -15.99 -1.78 19.34
CA TRP A 365 -16.68 -0.83 18.46
C TRP A 365 -15.65 0.08 17.76
N VAL A 366 -15.32 -0.25 16.51
CA VAL A 366 -14.22 0.38 15.77
C VAL A 366 -14.67 0.89 14.41
N GLY A 367 -14.03 1.95 13.90
CA GLY A 367 -14.13 2.37 12.51
C GLY A 367 -12.94 1.90 11.70
N ALA A 368 -13.09 1.78 10.38
CA ALA A 368 -12.01 1.46 9.47
C ALA A 368 -12.01 2.38 8.24
N ILE A 369 -10.82 2.81 7.83
CA ILE A 369 -10.57 3.61 6.62
C ILE A 369 -9.47 2.90 5.83
N GLY A 370 -9.65 2.75 4.51
CA GLY A 370 -8.62 2.20 3.62
C GLY A 370 -8.54 2.98 2.32
N SER A 371 -7.46 2.82 1.56
CA SER A 371 -7.35 3.37 0.20
C SER A 371 -8.28 2.62 -0.76
N ASP A 372 -8.78 3.33 -1.78
CA ASP A 372 -9.55 2.76 -2.90
C ASP A 372 -8.61 2.11 -3.94
N ASP A 373 -7.73 1.24 -3.46
CA ASP A 373 -6.78 0.45 -4.23
C ASP A 373 -6.67 -0.98 -3.65
N ASP A 374 -5.89 -1.84 -4.29
CA ASP A 374 -5.78 -3.25 -3.89
C ASP A 374 -5.28 -3.41 -2.44
N TYR A 375 -4.37 -2.55 -1.99
CA TYR A 375 -3.84 -2.56 -0.62
C TYR A 375 -4.94 -2.25 0.39
N GLY A 376 -5.60 -1.09 0.25
CA GLY A 376 -6.61 -0.64 1.21
C GLY A 376 -7.86 -1.51 1.21
N LEU A 377 -8.33 -1.95 0.04
CA LEU A 377 -9.52 -2.80 -0.09
C LEU A 377 -9.28 -4.20 0.48
N TYR A 378 -8.13 -4.81 0.19
CA TYR A 378 -7.77 -6.11 0.77
C TYR A 378 -7.63 -6.02 2.28
N ALA A 379 -6.96 -4.99 2.78
CA ALA A 379 -6.77 -4.76 4.21
C ALA A 379 -8.10 -4.58 4.94
N LEU A 380 -9.00 -3.75 4.40
CA LEU A 380 -10.34 -3.54 4.95
C LEU A 380 -11.14 -4.83 5.01
N LYS A 381 -11.10 -5.64 3.95
CA LYS A 381 -11.80 -6.93 3.89
C LYS A 381 -11.25 -7.90 4.93
N SER A 382 -9.94 -8.14 4.94
CA SER A 382 -9.27 -9.04 5.87
C SER A 382 -9.50 -8.62 7.33
N PHE A 383 -9.32 -7.33 7.62
CA PHE A 383 -9.60 -6.76 8.94
C PHE A 383 -11.05 -6.98 9.37
N THR A 384 -12.00 -6.76 8.45
CA THR A 384 -13.42 -6.93 8.72
C THR A 384 -13.78 -8.37 9.05
N GLU A 385 -13.23 -9.34 8.32
CA GLU A 385 -13.45 -10.77 8.56
C GLU A 385 -12.90 -11.21 9.92
N GLU A 386 -11.70 -10.74 10.29
CA GLU A 386 -11.08 -11.07 11.58
C GLU A 386 -11.73 -10.37 12.76
N HIS A 387 -12.02 -9.07 12.66
CA HIS A 387 -12.59 -8.31 13.78
C HIS A 387 -14.02 -8.73 14.11
N LYS A 388 -14.83 -9.13 13.11
CA LYS A 388 -16.20 -9.64 13.32
C LYS A 388 -16.28 -10.86 14.23
N LYS A 389 -15.17 -11.58 14.45
CA LYS A 389 -15.11 -12.72 15.37
C LYS A 389 -15.29 -12.32 16.84
N PHE A 390 -15.01 -11.06 17.19
CA PHE A 390 -15.06 -10.58 18.59
C PHE A 390 -15.57 -9.15 18.77
N GLY A 391 -15.90 -8.43 17.69
CA GLY A 391 -16.36 -7.04 17.74
C GLY A 391 -17.19 -6.63 16.52
N CYS A 392 -17.51 -5.34 16.46
CA CYS A 392 -18.38 -4.71 15.47
C CYS A 392 -17.69 -3.52 14.81
N ILE A 393 -17.95 -3.34 13.51
CA ILE A 393 -17.42 -2.22 12.73
C ILE A 393 -18.52 -1.17 12.56
N ALA A 394 -18.27 0.03 13.08
CA ALA A 394 -19.17 1.17 13.04
C ALA A 394 -19.31 1.75 11.63
N PHE A 395 -18.18 1.82 10.91
CA PHE A 395 -18.11 2.24 9.51
C PHE A 395 -16.85 1.66 8.87
N SER A 396 -16.91 1.45 7.57
CA SER A 396 -15.79 1.02 6.74
C SER A 396 -15.81 1.86 5.46
N GLU A 397 -14.84 2.76 5.31
CA GLU A 397 -14.79 3.71 4.20
C GLU A 397 -13.52 3.51 3.36
N ALA A 398 -13.68 3.25 2.07
CA ALA A 398 -12.59 3.31 1.10
C ALA A 398 -12.47 4.74 0.58
N ILE A 399 -11.25 5.29 0.61
CA ILE A 399 -10.97 6.67 0.20
C ILE A 399 -10.03 6.75 -0.99
N ASN A 400 -10.38 7.62 -1.93
CA ASN A 400 -9.48 8.07 -2.99
C ASN A 400 -9.04 9.50 -2.66
N VAL A 401 -7.77 9.70 -2.32
CA VAL A 401 -7.26 11.01 -1.88
C VAL A 401 -7.26 12.08 -2.99
N ASN A 402 -7.33 11.67 -4.25
CA ASN A 402 -7.46 12.60 -5.38
C ASN A 402 -8.90 13.12 -5.50
N ASP A 403 -9.89 12.38 -4.98
CA ASP A 403 -11.28 12.83 -4.90
C ASP A 403 -11.55 13.51 -3.55
N LYS A 404 -11.43 14.84 -3.54
CA LYS A 404 -11.72 15.68 -2.37
C LYS A 404 -13.12 15.49 -1.82
N SER A 405 -14.11 15.14 -2.66
CA SER A 405 -15.49 14.95 -2.22
C SER A 405 -15.65 13.65 -1.42
N ASN A 406 -15.03 12.58 -1.91
CA ASN A 406 -14.96 11.29 -1.24
C ASN A 406 -14.20 11.41 0.11
N LEU A 407 -13.07 12.10 0.15
CA LEU A 407 -12.32 12.35 1.39
C LEU A 407 -13.17 13.10 2.43
N LYS A 408 -13.83 14.20 2.03
CA LYS A 408 -14.70 14.98 2.93
C LYS A 408 -15.87 14.15 3.45
N ARG A 409 -16.45 13.27 2.62
CA ARG A 409 -17.52 12.35 3.02
C ARG A 409 -17.02 11.38 4.09
N ALA A 410 -15.87 10.74 3.89
CA ALA A 410 -15.28 9.82 4.86
C ALA A 410 -14.96 10.52 6.19
N VAL A 411 -14.38 11.73 6.13
CA VAL A 411 -14.10 12.53 7.34
C VAL A 411 -15.38 12.93 8.07
N LYS A 412 -16.46 13.24 7.35
CA LYS A 412 -17.78 13.49 7.96
C LYS A 412 -18.33 12.25 8.66
N VAL A 413 -18.17 11.06 8.08
CA VAL A 413 -18.55 9.78 8.72
C VAL A 413 -17.76 9.58 10.02
N VAL A 414 -16.45 9.83 9.99
CA VAL A 414 -15.59 9.80 11.19
C VAL A 414 -16.10 10.76 12.25
N GLN A 415 -16.46 11.98 11.88
CA GLN A 415 -16.97 12.99 12.80
C GLN A 415 -18.30 12.58 13.45
N GLN A 416 -19.22 12.03 12.66
CA GLN A 416 -20.56 11.62 13.11
C GLN A 416 -20.56 10.30 13.89
N SER A 417 -19.54 9.46 13.73
CA SER A 417 -19.45 8.16 14.39
C SER A 417 -19.12 8.28 15.89
N SER A 418 -19.72 7.39 16.68
CA SER A 418 -19.39 7.18 18.10
C SER A 418 -18.13 6.34 18.32
N ALA A 419 -17.57 5.72 17.27
CA ALA A 419 -16.36 4.92 17.38
C ALA A 419 -15.15 5.78 17.75
N THR A 420 -14.52 5.48 18.88
CA THR A 420 -13.32 6.18 19.33
C THR A 420 -12.06 5.64 18.65
N VAL A 421 -12.02 4.33 18.38
CA VAL A 421 -10.89 3.65 17.74
C VAL A 421 -11.13 3.58 16.24
N ILE A 422 -10.15 4.03 15.44
CA ILE A 422 -10.23 4.05 13.98
C ILE A 422 -8.96 3.44 13.40
N VAL A 423 -9.12 2.37 12.63
CA VAL A 423 -8.04 1.68 11.93
C VAL A 423 -7.86 2.28 10.54
N VAL A 424 -6.61 2.53 10.13
CA VAL A 424 -6.32 3.22 8.86
C VAL A 424 -5.31 2.45 8.02
N PHE A 425 -5.78 1.92 6.90
CA PHE A 425 -5.05 1.17 5.87
C PHE A 425 -4.77 2.05 4.65
N LEU A 426 -3.88 3.02 4.80
CA LEU A 426 -3.53 3.99 3.78
C LEU A 426 -2.01 4.02 3.60
N THR A 427 -1.51 4.46 2.45
CA THR A 427 -0.07 4.69 2.28
C THR A 427 0.39 5.95 3.03
N LYS A 428 1.71 6.11 3.23
CA LYS A 428 2.28 7.33 3.82
C LYS A 428 1.80 8.60 3.12
N LEU A 429 1.71 8.58 1.78
CA LEU A 429 1.30 9.73 0.98
C LEU A 429 -0.18 10.04 1.20
N ASP A 430 -1.04 9.01 1.17
CA ASP A 430 -2.48 9.18 1.32
C ASP A 430 -2.87 9.64 2.72
N VAL A 431 -2.23 9.08 3.75
CA VAL A 431 -2.39 9.53 5.14
C VAL A 431 -2.05 11.00 5.30
N SER A 432 -1.02 11.50 4.61
CA SER A 432 -0.63 12.91 4.72
C SER A 432 -1.75 13.86 4.27
N VAL A 433 -2.59 13.43 3.32
CA VAL A 433 -3.78 14.17 2.86
C VAL A 433 -4.90 14.05 3.89
N LEU A 434 -5.14 12.85 4.43
CA LEU A 434 -6.14 12.63 5.48
C LEU A 434 -5.84 13.46 6.75
N ILE A 435 -4.58 13.48 7.20
CA ILE A 435 -4.16 14.25 8.39
C ILE A 435 -4.49 15.73 8.22
N LYS A 436 -4.19 16.30 7.04
CA LYS A 436 -4.49 17.71 6.74
C LYS A 436 -5.99 18.00 6.83
N GLU A 437 -6.83 17.11 6.30
CA GLU A 437 -8.29 17.29 6.35
C GLU A 437 -8.85 17.12 7.77
N ILE A 438 -8.36 16.15 8.54
CA ILE A 438 -8.73 15.95 9.97
C ILE A 438 -8.34 17.18 10.81
N ALA A 439 -7.15 17.73 10.58
CA ALA A 439 -6.68 18.95 11.24
C ALA A 439 -7.54 20.16 10.83
N HIS A 440 -7.86 20.29 9.53
CA HIS A 440 -8.71 21.36 9.00
C HIS A 440 -10.12 21.37 9.64
N GLN A 441 -10.70 20.19 9.87
CA GLN A 441 -12.00 20.04 10.54
C GLN A 441 -11.91 19.94 12.07
N ASN A 442 -10.71 20.08 12.65
CA ASN A 442 -10.43 20.09 14.08
C ASN A 442 -10.99 18.86 14.84
N ILE A 443 -10.91 17.67 14.22
CA ILE A 443 -11.44 16.43 14.80
C ILE A 443 -10.43 15.85 15.81
N THR A 444 -10.81 15.85 17.08
CA THR A 444 -10.00 15.33 18.20
C THR A 444 -10.72 14.16 18.89
N GLY A 445 -10.09 13.51 19.87
CA GLY A 445 -10.76 12.45 20.65
C GLY A 445 -10.80 11.07 19.98
N ARG A 446 -10.01 10.85 18.92
CA ARG A 446 -9.93 9.57 18.20
C ARG A 446 -8.60 8.85 18.45
N GLN A 447 -8.66 7.54 18.69
CA GLN A 447 -7.52 6.65 18.79
C GLN A 447 -7.24 6.03 17.43
N TRP A 448 -6.16 6.46 16.80
CA TRP A 448 -5.76 5.95 15.51
C TRP A 448 -4.94 4.67 15.66
N ILE A 449 -5.25 3.68 14.83
CA ILE A 449 -4.47 2.46 14.65
C ILE A 449 -3.86 2.48 13.26
N ALA A 450 -2.54 2.59 13.19
CA ALA A 450 -1.77 2.74 11.97
C ALA A 450 -1.30 1.39 11.40
N SER A 451 -1.45 1.23 10.09
CA SER A 451 -0.83 0.13 9.33
C SER A 451 0.67 0.33 9.17
N ASP A 452 1.36 -0.74 8.74
CA ASP A 452 2.81 -0.81 8.55
C ASP A 452 3.36 0.20 7.54
N SER A 453 2.53 0.61 6.58
CA SER A 453 2.86 1.60 5.57
C SER A 453 3.15 3.00 6.14
N TRP A 454 2.57 3.38 7.29
CA TRP A 454 2.67 4.75 7.81
C TRP A 454 3.00 4.88 9.31
N SER A 455 2.84 3.81 10.09
CA SER A 455 3.08 3.79 11.54
C SER A 455 4.50 4.17 11.97
N ALA A 456 5.51 3.95 11.12
CA ALA A 456 6.89 4.34 11.40
C ALA A 456 7.14 5.85 11.27
N PHE A 457 6.28 6.59 10.55
CA PHE A 457 6.52 7.99 10.19
C PHE A 457 5.86 8.98 11.16
N ALA A 458 6.28 8.94 12.42
CA ALA A 458 5.76 9.82 13.47
C ALA A 458 5.91 11.33 13.17
N ALA A 459 6.81 11.68 12.25
CA ALA A 459 6.94 13.03 11.70
C ALA A 459 5.62 13.59 11.12
N LEU A 460 4.71 12.72 10.66
CA LEU A 460 3.38 13.12 10.17
C LEU A 460 2.53 13.81 11.24
N ALA A 461 2.73 13.47 12.52
CA ALA A 461 2.08 14.11 13.66
C ALA A 461 2.92 15.25 14.27
N SER A 462 4.01 15.68 13.65
CA SER A 462 4.80 16.81 14.16
C SER A 462 4.04 18.14 14.05
N ASN A 463 4.51 19.15 14.77
CA ASN A 463 3.94 20.48 14.83
C ASN A 463 2.49 20.49 15.38
N GLU A 464 1.59 21.19 14.71
CA GLU A 464 0.18 21.36 15.12
C GLU A 464 -0.63 20.06 15.03
N ASN A 465 -0.13 19.06 14.30
CA ASN A 465 -0.84 17.81 14.07
C ASN A 465 -0.85 16.85 15.27
N PHE A 466 0.04 17.05 16.25
CA PHE A 466 0.15 16.17 17.41
C PHE A 466 -1.13 16.14 18.23
N LYS A 467 -1.87 17.25 18.26
CA LYS A 467 -3.18 17.34 18.91
C LYS A 467 -4.20 16.33 18.34
N TYR A 468 -4.10 15.99 17.06
CA TYR A 468 -5.05 15.14 16.36
C TYR A 468 -4.60 13.67 16.29
N PHE A 469 -3.30 13.44 16.11
CA PHE A 469 -2.71 12.11 15.87
C PHE A 469 -1.70 11.65 16.92
N GLY A 470 -1.47 12.44 17.98
CA GLY A 470 -0.67 12.01 19.13
C GLY A 470 -1.23 10.72 19.71
N GLY A 471 -0.35 9.85 20.22
CA GLY A 471 -0.77 8.58 20.81
C GLY A 471 -1.27 7.54 19.81
N THR A 472 -1.12 7.76 18.50
CA THR A 472 -1.37 6.73 17.47
C THR A 472 -0.60 5.46 17.83
N ILE A 473 -1.27 4.31 17.78
CA ILE A 473 -0.64 2.99 17.93
C ILE A 473 -0.50 2.37 16.55
N GLY A 474 0.62 1.75 16.23
CA GLY A 474 0.81 1.15 14.92
C GLY A 474 1.65 -0.11 14.96
N VAL A 475 1.58 -0.86 13.86
CA VAL A 475 2.40 -2.06 13.64
C VAL A 475 3.47 -1.72 12.62
N THR A 476 4.72 -2.11 12.82
CA THR A 476 5.79 -1.83 11.84
C THR A 476 6.87 -2.92 11.89
N ALA A 477 7.49 -3.19 10.74
CA ALA A 477 8.57 -4.17 10.62
C ALA A 477 9.72 -3.83 11.57
N ARG A 478 10.27 -4.83 12.29
CA ARG A 478 11.26 -4.63 13.37
C ARG A 478 12.36 -3.62 13.06
N ARG A 479 12.64 -2.74 14.01
CA ARG A 479 13.80 -1.84 13.95
C ARG A 479 15.08 -2.66 14.12
N GLY A 480 16.03 -2.46 13.21
CA GLY A 480 17.37 -3.02 13.29
C GLY A 480 18.43 -1.98 13.66
N VAL A 481 19.58 -2.48 14.12
CA VAL A 481 20.80 -1.69 14.29
C VAL A 481 21.86 -2.31 13.39
N ILE A 482 22.54 -1.48 12.60
CA ILE A 482 23.67 -1.88 11.77
C ILE A 482 24.91 -1.18 12.32
N PRO A 483 25.73 -1.88 13.14
CA PRO A 483 26.96 -1.31 13.68
C PRO A 483 27.88 -0.83 12.54
N GLY A 484 28.53 0.32 12.70
CA GLY A 484 29.48 0.82 11.69
C GLY A 484 28.85 1.54 10.49
N LEU A 485 27.53 1.42 10.26
CA LEU A 485 26.88 1.99 9.08
C LEU A 485 26.97 3.52 9.04
N GLU A 486 26.74 4.21 10.16
CA GLU A 486 26.86 5.68 10.20
C GLU A 486 28.27 6.14 9.80
N GLN A 487 29.30 5.49 10.35
CA GLN A 487 30.69 5.81 10.01
C GLN A 487 30.99 5.54 8.53
N TYR A 488 30.42 4.50 7.95
CA TYR A 488 30.55 4.18 6.53
C TYR A 488 29.87 5.23 5.64
N LEU A 489 28.62 5.59 5.95
CA LEU A 489 27.86 6.60 5.19
C LEU A 489 28.56 7.97 5.20
N LEU A 490 29.15 8.36 6.33
CA LEU A 490 29.91 9.60 6.47
C LEU A 490 31.28 9.58 5.76
N GLN A 491 31.75 8.41 5.31
CA GLN A 491 32.99 8.24 4.55
C GLN A 491 32.77 8.16 3.05
N ALA A 492 31.51 8.17 2.59
CA ALA A 492 31.18 8.16 1.17
C ALA A 492 31.91 9.33 0.46
N LYS A 493 32.47 9.06 -0.71
CA LYS A 493 33.13 10.05 -1.56
C LYS A 493 32.75 9.83 -3.02
N PRO A 494 32.69 10.89 -3.83
CA PRO A 494 32.44 10.75 -5.25
C PRO A 494 33.62 10.04 -5.90
N ASP A 495 33.34 8.96 -6.63
CA ASP A 495 34.35 8.18 -7.33
C ASP A 495 34.78 8.89 -8.63
N SER A 496 36.02 8.67 -9.05
CA SER A 496 36.50 9.07 -10.37
C SER A 496 35.82 8.27 -11.50
N ASP A 497 35.37 7.05 -11.22
CA ASP A 497 34.68 6.18 -12.20
C ASP A 497 33.42 6.87 -12.78
N GLN A 498 33.29 6.83 -14.11
CA GLN A 498 32.13 7.39 -14.82
C GLN A 498 30.86 6.56 -14.58
N ASN A 499 31.00 5.27 -14.29
CA ASN A 499 29.88 4.36 -14.07
C ASN A 499 29.21 4.59 -12.69
N ASN A 500 29.96 5.05 -11.68
CA ASN A 500 29.45 5.36 -10.34
C ASN A 500 28.81 6.77 -10.25
N ASN A 501 27.83 7.06 -11.10
CA ASN A 501 27.23 8.40 -11.20
C ASN A 501 26.27 8.75 -10.04
N LEU A 502 25.77 7.77 -9.29
CA LEU A 502 24.83 8.01 -8.19
C LEU A 502 25.49 8.74 -7.00
N LEU A 503 26.75 8.39 -6.68
CA LEU A 503 27.53 9.09 -5.64
C LEU A 503 27.83 10.55 -6.03
N LYS A 504 28.06 10.82 -7.32
CA LYS A 504 28.23 12.19 -7.82
C LYS A 504 26.95 13.01 -7.64
N GLN A 505 25.80 12.45 -8.04
CA GLN A 505 24.50 13.12 -7.88
C GLN A 505 24.13 13.37 -6.42
N PHE A 506 24.41 12.39 -5.54
CA PHE A 506 24.28 12.54 -4.09
C PHE A 506 25.10 13.72 -3.57
N TRP A 507 26.37 13.80 -3.98
CA TRP A 507 27.29 14.85 -3.55
C TRP A 507 26.83 16.25 -4.01
N GLU A 508 26.44 16.38 -5.28
CA GLU A 508 25.87 17.60 -5.83
C GLU A 508 24.61 18.04 -5.08
N LYS A 509 23.76 17.08 -4.72
CA LYS A 509 22.50 17.33 -4.01
C LYS A 509 22.71 17.80 -2.58
N ILE A 510 23.64 17.17 -1.83
CA ILE A 510 23.92 17.56 -0.44
C ILE A 510 24.59 18.92 -0.34
N PHE A 511 25.59 19.18 -1.19
CA PHE A 511 26.40 20.41 -1.09
C PHE A 511 25.91 21.56 -1.96
N GLY A 512 24.84 21.35 -2.75
CA GLY A 512 24.29 22.36 -3.66
C GLY A 512 25.30 22.83 -4.71
N CYS A 513 26.13 21.90 -5.19
CA CYS A 513 27.23 22.18 -6.11
C CYS A 513 27.13 21.32 -7.38
N LYS A 514 27.97 21.60 -8.38
CA LYS A 514 28.09 20.79 -9.60
C LYS A 514 29.53 20.40 -9.90
N PHE A 515 29.75 19.18 -10.37
CA PHE A 515 31.03 18.79 -10.94
C PHE A 515 31.15 19.34 -12.37
N ASN A 516 32.33 19.82 -12.76
CA ASN A 516 32.57 20.29 -14.12
C ASN A 516 32.39 19.13 -15.11
N LYS A 517 31.40 19.22 -15.99
CA LYS A 517 31.29 18.32 -17.14
C LYS A 517 32.33 18.74 -18.17
N ASN A 518 33.12 17.79 -18.67
CA ASN A 518 34.07 17.99 -19.78
C ASN A 518 33.36 18.19 -21.15
N ASP A 519 32.14 18.70 -21.18
CA ASP A 519 31.43 19.01 -22.43
C ASP A 519 31.78 20.44 -22.86
N THR A 520 32.58 20.54 -23.92
CA THR A 520 33.03 21.79 -24.56
C THR A 520 31.93 22.59 -25.27
N ALA A 521 30.65 22.30 -25.02
CA ALA A 521 29.53 22.84 -25.79
C ALA A 521 28.36 23.33 -24.93
N THR A 522 28.59 24.16 -23.90
CA THR A 522 27.59 25.12 -23.38
C THR A 522 28.22 26.08 -22.36
N LYS A 523 29.24 26.83 -22.79
CA LYS A 523 29.71 28.02 -22.05
C LYS A 523 28.89 29.25 -22.42
N ASN A 524 27.57 29.22 -22.23
CA ASN A 524 26.75 30.44 -22.22
C ASN A 524 25.47 30.12 -21.42
N ASN A 525 25.33 30.79 -20.27
CA ASN A 525 24.19 30.80 -19.33
C ASN A 525 24.23 29.83 -18.12
N MET A 526 25.31 29.84 -17.34
CA MET A 526 25.25 29.44 -15.92
C MET A 526 26.07 30.44 -15.08
N GLU A 527 25.45 31.56 -14.74
CA GLU A 527 25.86 32.35 -13.58
C GLU A 527 25.41 31.59 -12.30
N ASP A 528 26.32 31.45 -11.33
CA ASP A 528 26.12 31.01 -9.93
C ASP A 528 25.94 29.52 -9.54
N SER A 529 26.39 28.53 -10.31
CA SER A 529 26.52 27.16 -9.74
C SER A 529 27.87 26.94 -9.05
N LYS A 530 27.88 26.81 -7.72
CA LYS A 530 29.06 26.44 -6.91
C LYS A 530 29.70 25.15 -7.45
N VAL A 531 31.02 25.12 -7.60
CA VAL A 531 31.77 23.93 -8.09
C VAL A 531 32.02 22.96 -6.93
N CYS A 532 31.79 21.66 -7.14
CA CYS A 532 32.13 20.62 -6.17
C CYS A 532 33.62 20.29 -6.22
N THR A 533 34.26 20.22 -5.05
CA THR A 533 35.67 19.81 -4.89
C THR A 533 35.84 18.31 -4.69
N GLY A 534 34.79 17.61 -4.25
CA GLY A 534 34.84 16.19 -3.88
C GLY A 534 35.49 15.93 -2.53
N SER A 535 35.82 16.98 -1.77
CA SER A 535 36.48 16.93 -0.47
C SER A 535 35.70 17.69 0.62
N GLU A 536 34.46 18.09 0.33
CA GLU A 536 33.53 18.65 1.30
C GLU A 536 33.25 17.69 2.47
N ASP A 537 32.97 18.23 3.65
CA ASP A 537 32.80 17.45 4.88
C ASP A 537 31.33 17.05 5.11
N LEU A 538 31.02 15.77 4.86
CA LEU A 538 29.71 15.17 5.14
C LEU A 538 29.35 15.16 6.64
N LYS A 539 30.33 15.16 7.55
CA LYS A 539 30.05 15.12 9.00
C LYS A 539 29.40 16.40 9.50
N SER A 540 29.63 17.51 8.80
CA SER A 540 29.03 18.81 9.11
C SER A 540 27.55 18.88 8.69
N THR A 541 27.13 18.09 7.69
CA THR A 541 25.77 18.04 7.17
C THR A 541 24.97 16.96 7.90
N LYS A 542 24.48 17.23 9.11
CA LYS A 542 23.53 16.33 9.78
C LYS A 542 22.27 16.19 8.91
N THR A 543 22.12 15.06 8.24
CA THR A 543 21.02 14.78 7.30
C THR A 543 20.34 13.46 7.64
N GLU A 544 19.13 13.25 7.11
CA GLU A 544 18.40 11.98 7.22
C GLU A 544 19.17 10.80 6.61
N TYR A 545 20.15 11.05 5.72
CA TYR A 545 21.02 10.01 5.17
C TYR A 545 21.97 9.42 6.22
N SER A 546 22.57 10.26 7.07
CA SER A 546 23.47 9.81 8.15
C SER A 546 22.70 9.29 9.38
N ASP A 547 21.39 9.54 9.47
CA ASP A 547 20.58 9.08 10.60
C ASP A 547 20.34 7.56 10.54
N VAL A 548 21.03 6.84 11.41
CA VAL A 548 20.88 5.38 11.60
C VAL A 548 20.02 5.02 12.82
N SER A 549 19.30 5.98 13.39
CA SER A 549 18.52 5.76 14.60
C SER A 549 17.30 4.87 14.33
N GLN A 550 16.66 4.95 13.16
CA GLN A 550 15.39 4.26 12.86
C GLN A 550 15.46 3.40 11.60
N LEU A 551 16.41 2.46 11.53
CA LEU A 551 16.58 1.57 10.39
C LEU A 551 15.52 0.46 10.38
N ARG A 552 14.67 0.44 9.34
CA ARG A 552 13.70 -0.66 9.07
C ARG A 552 13.90 -1.24 7.68
N ALA A 553 13.51 -0.51 6.64
CA ALA A 553 13.75 -0.92 5.24
C ALA A 553 15.25 -1.11 4.95
N THR A 554 16.11 -0.20 5.43
CA THR A 554 17.57 -0.31 5.34
C THR A 554 18.10 -1.58 6.02
N TYR A 555 17.50 -1.97 7.15
CA TYR A 555 17.86 -3.22 7.82
C TYR A 555 17.39 -4.45 7.06
N ASN A 556 16.24 -4.40 6.39
CA ASN A 556 15.79 -5.48 5.51
C ASN A 556 16.70 -5.66 4.28
N VAL A 557 17.26 -4.58 3.74
CA VAL A 557 18.30 -4.65 2.69
C VAL A 557 19.53 -5.40 3.21
N TYR A 558 20.02 -5.00 4.39
CA TYR A 558 21.14 -5.66 5.05
C TYR A 558 20.87 -7.17 5.27
N LYS A 559 19.69 -7.52 5.83
CA LYS A 559 19.26 -8.92 5.97
C LYS A 559 19.20 -9.67 4.64
N ALA A 560 18.77 -9.03 3.56
CA ALA A 560 18.65 -9.67 2.25
C ALA A 560 20.01 -10.05 1.68
N VAL A 561 21.00 -9.15 1.80
CA VAL A 561 22.38 -9.44 1.40
C VAL A 561 22.97 -10.57 2.24
N TYR A 562 22.81 -10.51 3.56
CA TYR A 562 23.28 -11.57 4.46
C TYR A 562 22.62 -12.92 4.18
N ALA A 563 21.32 -12.94 3.86
CA ALA A 563 20.64 -14.18 3.49
C ALA A 563 21.25 -14.82 2.23
N VAL A 564 21.57 -14.01 1.21
CA VAL A 564 22.29 -14.51 0.02
C VAL A 564 23.70 -14.99 0.39
N ALA A 565 24.44 -14.25 1.21
CA ALA A 565 25.78 -14.64 1.62
C ALA A 565 25.80 -15.94 2.42
N HIS A 566 24.84 -16.14 3.33
CA HIS A 566 24.68 -17.40 4.06
C HIS A 566 24.27 -18.56 3.14
N ALA A 567 23.41 -18.32 2.15
CA ALA A 567 23.08 -19.35 1.16
C ALA A 567 24.31 -19.76 0.33
N LEU A 568 25.12 -18.78 -0.09
CA LEU A 568 26.39 -19.04 -0.78
C LEU A 568 27.39 -19.78 0.11
N HIS A 569 27.44 -19.44 1.40
CA HIS A 569 28.31 -20.09 2.35
C HIS A 569 27.93 -21.55 2.58
N ASN A 570 26.63 -21.83 2.70
CA ASN A 570 26.12 -23.19 2.81
C ASN A 570 26.40 -24.00 1.52
N LEU A 571 26.27 -23.37 0.35
CA LEU A 571 26.65 -23.98 -0.92
C LEU A 571 28.14 -24.34 -0.97
N ASN A 572 29.01 -23.44 -0.53
CA ASN A 572 30.46 -23.64 -0.51
C ASN A 572 30.91 -24.71 0.51
N ASN A 573 30.21 -24.80 1.64
CA ASN A 573 30.52 -25.76 2.71
C ASN A 573 29.81 -27.11 2.56
N CYS A 574 29.18 -27.37 1.40
CA CYS A 574 28.49 -28.62 1.13
C CYS A 574 29.45 -29.83 1.23
N GLU A 575 29.08 -30.83 2.02
CA GLU A 575 29.86 -32.06 2.19
C GLU A 575 29.69 -33.00 0.98
N HIS A 576 30.81 -33.43 0.38
CA HIS A 576 30.80 -34.37 -0.73
C HIS A 576 30.02 -35.65 -0.39
N GLY A 577 29.03 -36.00 -1.24
CA GLY A 577 28.18 -37.18 -1.06
C GLY A 577 26.95 -36.94 -0.17
N LYS A 578 26.77 -35.71 0.34
CA LYS A 578 25.57 -35.26 1.07
C LYS A 578 24.93 -34.01 0.45
N GLY A 579 25.31 -33.67 -0.79
CA GLY A 579 24.76 -32.50 -1.44
C GLY A 579 23.29 -32.71 -1.84
N PRO A 580 22.52 -31.62 -2.01
CA PRO A 580 21.09 -31.69 -2.29
C PRO A 580 20.74 -31.99 -3.76
N PHE A 581 21.74 -32.07 -4.64
CA PHE A 581 21.55 -32.26 -6.07
C PHE A 581 21.67 -33.73 -6.47
N GLU A 582 21.29 -34.05 -7.72
CA GLU A 582 21.28 -35.41 -8.26
C GLU A 582 22.61 -36.15 -7.98
N GLY A 583 22.50 -37.38 -7.45
CA GLY A 583 23.67 -38.17 -7.04
C GLY A 583 24.35 -37.68 -5.74
N ASN A 584 23.64 -36.94 -4.89
CA ASN A 584 24.14 -36.29 -3.67
C ASN A 584 25.35 -35.37 -3.92
N THR A 585 25.33 -34.68 -5.06
CA THR A 585 26.42 -33.81 -5.51
C THR A 585 26.30 -32.40 -4.94
N CYS A 586 27.44 -31.75 -4.74
CA CYS A 586 27.53 -30.35 -4.33
C CYS A 586 27.77 -29.45 -5.55
N ALA A 587 27.28 -28.22 -5.50
CA ALA A 587 27.54 -27.23 -6.54
C ALA A 587 28.94 -26.62 -6.37
N ASP A 588 29.62 -26.35 -7.48
CA ASP A 588 30.86 -25.56 -7.50
C ASP A 588 30.48 -24.08 -7.48
N ILE A 589 30.87 -23.38 -6.41
CA ILE A 589 30.55 -21.96 -6.22
C ILE A 589 31.07 -21.07 -7.35
N THR A 590 32.18 -21.43 -8.00
CA THR A 590 32.79 -20.64 -9.09
C THR A 590 32.02 -20.76 -10.41
N LYS A 591 31.21 -21.81 -10.56
CA LYS A 591 30.45 -22.13 -11.79
C LYS A 591 28.96 -22.30 -11.52
N MET A 592 28.51 -21.91 -10.33
CA MET A 592 27.15 -22.18 -9.88
C MET A 592 26.12 -21.52 -10.79
N LYS A 593 24.94 -22.13 -10.85
CA LYS A 593 23.78 -21.59 -11.54
C LYS A 593 22.82 -20.96 -10.54
N PRO A 594 22.04 -19.93 -10.91
CA PRO A 594 21.13 -19.26 -9.99
C PRO A 594 20.11 -20.20 -9.32
N TRP A 595 19.64 -21.23 -10.02
CA TRP A 595 18.73 -22.23 -9.45
C TRP A 595 19.36 -23.08 -8.33
N GLN A 596 20.69 -23.25 -8.30
CA GLN A 596 21.38 -23.95 -7.22
C GLN A 596 21.40 -23.10 -5.95
N LEU A 597 21.66 -21.80 -6.10
CA LEU A 597 21.56 -20.83 -5.00
C LEU A 597 20.13 -20.74 -4.46
N LEU A 598 19.13 -20.79 -5.35
CA LEU A 598 17.71 -20.81 -4.99
C LEU A 598 17.35 -21.94 -4.02
N HIS A 599 17.96 -23.13 -4.17
CA HIS A 599 17.77 -24.23 -3.22
C HIS A 599 18.28 -23.87 -1.83
N TYR A 600 19.54 -23.43 -1.72
CA TYR A 600 20.14 -23.07 -0.43
C TYR A 600 19.45 -21.88 0.23
N LEU A 601 18.92 -20.93 -0.54
CA LEU A 601 18.13 -19.81 -0.02
C LEU A 601 16.88 -20.26 0.74
N LYS A 602 16.22 -21.34 0.31
CA LYS A 602 15.05 -21.90 1.01
C LYS A 602 15.39 -22.48 2.38
N GLU A 603 16.64 -22.88 2.57
CA GLU A 603 17.14 -23.50 3.81
C GLU A 603 17.95 -22.53 4.68
N VAL A 604 18.02 -21.24 4.29
CA VAL A 604 18.76 -20.24 5.07
C VAL A 604 18.15 -20.10 6.46
N HIS A 605 19.00 -20.35 7.44
CA HIS A 605 18.72 -20.09 8.84
C HIS A 605 19.96 -19.52 9.50
N PHE A 606 19.90 -18.27 9.95
CA PHE A 606 21.00 -17.66 10.71
C PHE A 606 20.47 -16.71 11.78
N THR A 607 21.35 -16.33 12.69
CA THR A 607 21.06 -15.34 13.73
C THR A 607 21.87 -14.08 13.42
N ALA A 608 21.19 -12.95 13.22
CA ALA A 608 21.83 -11.67 12.99
C ALA A 608 22.53 -11.17 14.27
N HIS A 609 23.38 -10.14 14.16
CA HIS A 609 24.21 -9.61 15.26
C HIS A 609 23.45 -9.26 16.56
N LEU A 610 22.14 -9.04 16.51
CA LEU A 610 21.29 -8.72 17.67
C LEU A 610 20.51 -9.92 18.23
N GLY A 611 20.82 -11.15 17.82
CA GLY A 611 20.07 -12.34 18.25
C GLY A 611 18.75 -12.55 17.51
N GLU A 612 18.46 -11.75 16.47
CA GLU A 612 17.27 -11.93 15.62
C GLU A 612 17.48 -13.13 14.70
N ARG A 613 16.52 -14.06 14.70
CA ARG A 613 16.51 -15.20 13.77
C ARG A 613 16.03 -14.72 12.40
N VAL A 614 16.82 -15.02 11.37
CA VAL A 614 16.47 -14.74 9.97
C VAL A 614 16.31 -16.06 9.25
N ALA A 615 15.12 -16.27 8.70
CA ALA A 615 14.74 -17.42 7.88
C ALA A 615 13.57 -17.05 6.98
N PHE A 616 13.32 -17.88 5.98
CA PHE A 616 12.14 -17.79 5.12
C PHE A 616 11.20 -18.96 5.40
N ASP A 617 9.89 -18.73 5.28
CA ASP A 617 8.89 -19.78 5.31
C ASP A 617 8.80 -20.53 3.96
N GLU A 618 7.87 -21.48 3.85
CA GLU A 618 7.61 -22.24 2.61
C GLU A 618 7.24 -21.33 1.42
N ASN A 619 6.68 -20.16 1.72
CA ASN A 619 6.31 -19.13 0.75
C ASN A 619 7.40 -18.06 0.56
N GLY A 620 8.64 -18.32 0.98
CA GLY A 620 9.76 -17.39 0.81
C GLY A 620 9.61 -16.06 1.55
N ASP A 621 8.70 -16.01 2.53
CA ASP A 621 8.39 -14.81 3.32
C ASP A 621 9.22 -14.79 4.59
N ALA A 622 9.62 -13.59 5.02
CA ALA A 622 10.30 -13.43 6.30
C ALA A 622 9.38 -13.78 7.48
N LEU A 623 9.99 -14.29 8.54
CA LEU A 623 9.32 -14.57 9.82
C LEU A 623 8.51 -13.34 10.31
N PRO A 624 7.19 -13.47 10.56
CA PRO A 624 6.31 -12.37 10.97
C PRO A 624 6.54 -11.91 12.42
N VAL A 625 7.54 -11.05 12.57
CA VAL A 625 7.85 -10.35 13.81
C VAL A 625 7.69 -8.84 13.58
N PHE A 626 6.87 -8.19 14.41
CA PHE A 626 6.55 -6.77 14.28
C PHE A 626 6.76 -6.01 15.58
N ASP A 627 7.22 -4.76 15.47
CA ASP A 627 7.16 -3.81 16.59
C ASP A 627 5.77 -3.18 16.66
N ILE A 628 5.25 -3.08 17.88
CA ILE A 628 4.12 -2.23 18.19
C ILE A 628 4.66 -0.89 18.66
N VAL A 629 4.27 0.17 17.96
CA VAL A 629 4.80 1.53 18.20
C VAL A 629 3.70 2.48 18.65
N ASN A 630 4.10 3.53 19.36
CA ASN A 630 3.24 4.62 19.78
C ASN A 630 3.88 5.97 19.45
N TRP A 631 3.09 6.91 18.92
CA TRP A 631 3.57 8.24 18.56
C TRP A 631 3.60 9.15 19.78
N GLN A 632 4.80 9.54 20.20
CA GLN A 632 5.05 10.30 21.42
C GLN A 632 5.82 11.58 21.13
N GLN A 633 5.51 12.64 21.86
CA GLN A 633 6.24 13.90 21.78
C GLN A 633 7.33 13.94 22.85
N THR A 634 8.56 14.19 22.41
CA THR A 634 9.73 14.39 23.28
C THR A 634 9.68 15.79 23.94
N PRO A 635 10.46 16.03 25.00
CA PRO A 635 10.58 17.37 25.60
C PRO A 635 10.98 18.46 24.59
N ASP A 636 11.76 18.09 23.57
CA ASP A 636 12.21 18.97 22.48
C ASP A 636 11.13 19.22 21.41
N LYS A 637 9.87 18.85 21.69
CA LYS A 637 8.70 18.92 20.79
C LYS A 637 8.80 18.06 19.53
N MET A 638 9.85 17.26 19.35
CA MET A 638 9.93 16.29 18.26
C MET A 638 9.03 15.09 18.53
N VAL A 639 8.34 14.62 17.50
CA VAL A 639 7.46 13.45 17.59
C VAL A 639 8.22 12.22 17.11
N ILE A 640 8.30 11.20 17.97
CA ILE A 640 9.03 9.95 17.73
C ILE A 640 8.06 8.77 17.70
N SER A 641 8.45 7.74 16.94
CA SER A 641 7.81 6.44 16.99
C SER A 641 8.51 5.58 18.05
N LYS A 642 7.93 5.50 19.26
CA LYS A 642 8.50 4.71 20.37
C LYS A 642 7.93 3.30 20.33
N THR A 643 8.79 2.29 20.34
CA THR A 643 8.37 0.89 20.50
C THR A 643 7.79 0.67 21.90
N ILE A 644 6.56 0.18 21.98
CA ILE A 644 5.82 -0.12 23.21
C ILE A 644 5.52 -1.61 23.37
N GLY A 645 5.81 -2.41 22.35
CA GLY A 645 5.51 -3.83 22.36
C GLY A 645 6.05 -4.56 21.14
N VAL A 646 5.86 -5.87 21.13
CA VAL A 646 6.30 -6.76 20.05
C VAL A 646 5.21 -7.78 19.79
N PHE A 647 5.00 -8.08 18.51
CA PHE A 647 4.26 -9.25 18.07
C PHE A 647 5.23 -10.26 17.44
N ASP A 648 5.22 -11.49 17.93
CA ASP A 648 6.02 -12.62 17.42
C ASP A 648 5.13 -13.86 17.28
N GLU A 649 4.90 -14.27 16.03
CA GLU A 649 4.02 -15.39 15.70
C GLU A 649 4.53 -16.74 16.22
N PHE A 650 5.84 -16.92 16.38
CA PHE A 650 6.45 -18.19 16.79
C PHE A 650 6.42 -18.44 18.29
N THR A 651 5.93 -17.46 19.06
CA THR A 651 5.69 -17.62 20.50
C THR A 651 4.46 -18.50 20.75
N ILE A 652 4.41 -19.20 21.88
CA ILE A 652 3.28 -20.06 22.29
C ILE A 652 1.94 -19.33 22.11
N SER A 653 0.93 -20.01 21.55
CA SER A 653 -0.40 -19.45 21.34
C SER A 653 -0.95 -18.79 22.62
N GLY A 654 -1.28 -17.50 22.53
CA GLY A 654 -1.71 -16.67 23.67
C GLY A 654 -0.61 -15.77 24.27
N GLN A 655 0.65 -15.92 23.87
CA GLN A 655 1.78 -15.03 24.26
C GLN A 655 2.43 -14.32 23.06
N GLN A 656 1.82 -14.39 21.88
CA GLN A 656 2.36 -13.79 20.65
C GLN A 656 2.43 -12.27 20.68
N LEU A 657 1.56 -11.60 21.45
CA LEU A 657 1.51 -10.14 21.56
C LEU A 657 1.89 -9.71 22.98
N VAL A 658 2.93 -8.88 23.09
CA VAL A 658 3.38 -8.30 24.35
C VAL A 658 3.37 -6.79 24.21
N ILE A 659 2.60 -6.09 25.06
CA ILE A 659 2.51 -4.63 25.08
C ILE A 659 2.80 -4.13 26.50
N ASN A 660 3.68 -3.13 26.61
CA ASN A 660 3.91 -2.41 27.86
C ASN A 660 2.97 -1.21 27.95
N GLU A 661 1.85 -1.39 28.67
CA GLU A 661 0.82 -0.36 28.81
C GLU A 661 1.30 0.92 29.50
N VAL A 662 2.31 0.83 30.37
CA VAL A 662 2.88 1.98 31.10
C VAL A 662 3.62 2.93 30.16
N ASP A 663 4.15 2.40 29.05
CA ASP A 663 4.88 3.19 28.07
C ASP A 663 3.97 3.91 27.07
N ILE A 664 2.65 3.70 27.10
CA ILE A 664 1.71 4.24 26.10
C ILE A 664 1.31 5.68 26.45
N PHE A 665 1.47 6.57 25.49
CA PHE A 665 0.86 7.89 25.53
C PHE A 665 -0.54 7.85 24.88
N TRP A 666 -1.55 8.26 25.63
CA TRP A 666 -2.93 8.40 25.17
C TRP A 666 -3.28 9.88 24.99
N ASN A 667 -3.79 10.24 23.82
CA ASN A 667 -4.07 11.63 23.44
C ASN A 667 -5.49 12.09 23.81
N PHE A 668 -6.11 11.47 24.82
CA PHE A 668 -7.43 11.86 25.36
C PHE A 668 -7.29 12.27 26.82
N ASN A 669 -8.14 13.22 27.25
CA ASN A 669 -8.14 13.68 28.63
C ASN A 669 -8.37 12.53 29.63
N PRO A 670 -7.74 12.56 30.82
CA PRO A 670 -7.85 11.53 31.86
C PRO A 670 -9.26 11.29 32.41
N GLY A 671 -10.29 12.03 31.97
CA GLY A 671 -11.70 11.71 32.23
C GLY A 671 -12.15 10.34 31.68
N THR A 672 -11.33 9.72 30.83
CA THR A 672 -11.52 8.37 30.28
C THR A 672 -10.89 7.28 31.14
N VAL A 673 -10.54 7.56 32.41
CA VAL A 673 -10.49 6.49 33.44
C VAL A 673 -11.84 5.76 33.52
N ALA A 674 -12.94 6.39 33.09
CA ALA A 674 -14.24 5.74 32.89
C ALA A 674 -14.24 4.62 31.83
N PHE A 675 -13.32 4.62 30.85
CA PHE A 675 -13.21 3.55 29.85
C PHE A 675 -12.45 2.34 30.40
N ILE A 676 -11.36 2.59 31.14
CA ILE A 676 -10.66 1.54 31.93
C ILE A 676 -11.62 0.97 32.99
N ALA A 677 -12.47 1.81 33.59
CA ALA A 677 -13.46 1.39 34.58
C ALA A 677 -14.62 0.56 33.98
N ARG A 678 -14.91 0.64 32.67
CA ARG A 678 -15.92 -0.22 32.01
C ARG A 678 -15.46 -1.68 31.88
N GLY A 679 -14.17 -1.95 31.97
CA GLY A 679 -13.58 -3.30 32.00
C GLY A 679 -13.46 -3.88 33.41
N LEU A 680 -13.85 -3.14 34.46
CA LEU A 680 -13.87 -3.68 35.81
C LEU A 680 -15.05 -4.64 35.95
N PRO A 681 -14.86 -5.83 36.54
CA PRO A 681 -15.95 -6.76 36.81
C PRO A 681 -17.08 -6.07 37.58
N ASP A 682 -18.34 -6.46 37.35
CA ASP A 682 -19.55 -5.87 37.96
C ASP A 682 -19.46 -5.71 39.50
N THR A 683 -18.59 -6.49 40.15
CA THR A 683 -18.26 -6.37 41.58
C THR A 683 -17.68 -5.02 42.00
N PHE A 684 -17.09 -4.25 41.08
CA PHE A 684 -16.56 -2.90 41.33
C PHE A 684 -17.56 -1.77 40.99
N ASN A 685 -18.74 -2.10 40.46
CA ASN A 685 -19.73 -1.11 40.07
C ASN A 685 -20.50 -0.59 41.30
N GLU A 686 -19.88 0.31 42.07
CA GLU A 686 -20.47 0.93 43.25
C GLU A 686 -21.61 1.91 42.92
N ALA A 687 -21.80 2.26 41.64
CA ALA A 687 -22.79 3.23 41.20
C ALA A 687 -24.22 2.86 41.61
N LYS A 688 -24.59 1.57 41.60
CA LYS A 688 -25.93 1.11 42.02
C LYS A 688 -26.23 1.45 43.49
N PHE A 689 -25.27 1.25 44.39
CA PHE A 689 -25.43 1.53 45.81
C PHE A 689 -25.41 3.04 46.10
N ILE A 690 -24.58 3.78 45.36
CA ILE A 690 -24.55 5.26 45.43
C ILE A 690 -25.89 5.83 44.97
N THR A 691 -26.45 5.39 43.83
CA THR A 691 -27.75 5.84 43.34
C THR A 691 -28.89 5.53 44.32
N PHE A 692 -28.90 4.33 44.90
CA PHE A 692 -29.92 3.97 45.91
C PHE A 692 -29.80 4.84 47.17
N SER A 693 -28.58 5.12 47.62
CA SER A 693 -28.33 6.02 48.77
C SER A 693 -28.76 7.47 48.48
N MET A 694 -28.51 7.97 47.27
CA MET A 694 -28.96 9.31 46.86
C MET A 694 -30.48 9.40 46.74
N LEU A 695 -31.15 8.35 46.25
CA LEU A 695 -32.61 8.31 46.17
C LEU A 695 -33.27 8.33 47.55
N ILE A 696 -32.74 7.55 48.51
CA ILE A 696 -33.22 7.58 49.91
C ILE A 696 -33.02 8.97 50.52
N PHE A 697 -31.85 9.57 50.30
CA PHE A 697 -31.57 10.93 50.77
C PHE A 697 -32.58 11.92 50.21
N CYS A 698 -32.79 11.93 48.88
CA CYS A 698 -33.77 12.82 48.25
C CYS A 698 -35.20 12.58 48.75
N ALA A 699 -35.62 11.33 48.93
CA ALA A 699 -36.96 11.01 49.44
C ALA A 699 -37.17 11.55 50.86
N VAL A 700 -36.20 11.37 51.76
CA VAL A 700 -36.25 11.89 53.14
C VAL A 700 -36.40 13.41 53.14
N TRP A 701 -35.59 14.12 52.34
CA TRP A 701 -35.63 15.57 52.28
C TRP A 701 -36.90 16.13 51.60
N ILE A 702 -37.46 15.44 50.61
CA ILE A 702 -38.76 15.81 50.02
C ILE A 702 -39.89 15.67 51.04
N THR A 703 -39.88 14.60 51.86
CA THR A 703 -40.88 14.41 52.92
C THR A 703 -40.68 15.34 54.13
N PHE A 704 -39.44 15.79 54.36
CA PHE A 704 -39.09 16.72 55.44
C PHE A 704 -39.71 18.11 55.24
N ILE A 705 -39.68 18.67 54.02
CA ILE A 705 -40.12 20.05 53.78
C ILE A 705 -41.58 20.30 54.23
N PRO A 706 -42.56 19.46 53.84
CA PRO A 706 -43.94 19.61 54.33
C PRO A 706 -44.09 19.33 55.84
N ALA A 707 -43.35 18.36 56.38
CA ALA A 707 -43.41 18.00 57.80
C ALA A 707 -42.84 19.10 58.72
N TYR A 708 -41.81 19.80 58.23
CA TYR A 708 -41.18 20.94 58.91
C TYR A 708 -42.12 22.15 58.94
N ILE A 709 -42.76 22.47 57.81
CA ILE A 709 -43.69 23.61 57.71
C ILE A 709 -44.98 23.36 58.51
N SER A 710 -45.43 22.10 58.62
CA SER A 710 -46.68 21.73 59.31
C SER A 710 -46.55 21.53 60.82
N SER A 711 -45.34 21.52 61.38
CA SER A 711 -45.10 21.25 62.82
C SER A 711 -44.64 22.51 63.56
N PRO A 712 -45.53 23.37 64.09
CA PRO A 712 -45.12 24.57 64.83
C PRO A 712 -44.61 24.25 66.25
N GLY A 713 -43.63 25.03 66.73
CA GLY A 713 -43.14 24.99 68.12
C GLY A 713 -42.04 23.95 68.38
N LYS A 714 -42.05 23.32 69.57
CA LYS A 714 -40.96 22.46 70.07
C LYS A 714 -40.71 21.19 69.24
N HIS A 715 -41.63 20.83 68.34
CA HIS A 715 -41.55 19.63 67.49
C HIS A 715 -40.73 19.82 66.21
N THR A 716 -40.41 21.06 65.80
CA THR A 716 -39.55 21.34 64.62
C THR A 716 -38.17 20.70 64.75
N VAL A 717 -37.54 20.84 65.92
CA VAL A 717 -36.22 20.28 66.24
C VAL A 717 -36.23 18.75 66.17
N ALA A 718 -37.33 18.12 66.60
CA ALA A 718 -37.46 16.66 66.56
C ALA A 718 -37.55 16.13 65.12
N VAL A 719 -38.28 16.84 64.24
CA VAL A 719 -38.40 16.49 62.81
C VAL A 719 -37.06 16.64 62.08
N GLU A 720 -36.29 17.67 62.42
CA GLU A 720 -34.95 17.90 61.85
C GLU A 720 -33.96 16.82 62.27
N ILE A 721 -33.91 16.46 63.56
CA ILE A 721 -33.08 15.34 64.05
C ILE A 721 -33.45 14.03 63.35
N PHE A 722 -34.75 13.75 63.19
CA PHE A 722 -35.20 12.53 62.53
C PHE A 722 -34.79 12.47 61.05
N ALA A 723 -34.89 13.57 60.32
CA ALA A 723 -34.46 13.64 58.91
C ALA A 723 -32.95 13.45 58.76
N ILE A 724 -32.14 14.05 59.64
CA ILE A 724 -30.68 13.90 59.64
C ILE A 724 -30.29 12.45 59.98
N LEU A 725 -30.92 11.85 61.00
CA LEU A 725 -30.64 10.45 61.36
C LEU A 725 -31.08 9.49 60.26
N ALA A 726 -32.29 9.64 59.71
CA ALA A 726 -32.80 8.77 58.65
C ALA A 726 -31.94 8.83 57.38
N SER A 727 -31.52 10.02 56.97
CA SER A 727 -30.63 10.21 55.81
C SER A 727 -29.23 9.64 56.05
N SER A 728 -28.66 9.87 57.24
CA SER A 728 -27.34 9.35 57.63
C SER A 728 -27.33 7.82 57.74
N PHE A 729 -28.34 7.24 58.38
CA PHE A 729 -28.49 5.78 58.47
C PHE A 729 -28.77 5.16 57.10
N GLY A 730 -29.60 5.77 56.27
CA GLY A 730 -29.88 5.29 54.92
C GLY A 730 -28.61 5.23 54.05
N LEU A 731 -27.75 6.25 54.14
CA LEU A 731 -26.50 6.32 53.40
C LEU A 731 -25.47 5.29 53.92
N LEU A 732 -25.34 5.18 55.24
CA LEU A 732 -24.46 4.20 55.88
C LEU A 732 -24.89 2.77 55.56
N PHE A 733 -26.17 2.43 55.68
CA PHE A 733 -26.66 1.07 55.41
C PHE A 733 -26.55 0.70 53.93
N ALA A 734 -26.90 1.60 53.02
CA ALA A 734 -26.85 1.31 51.58
C ALA A 734 -25.43 1.04 51.06
N ILE A 735 -24.41 1.68 51.65
CA ILE A 735 -23.01 1.55 51.24
C ILE A 735 -22.30 0.43 52.01
N PHE A 736 -22.48 0.35 53.33
CA PHE A 736 -21.71 -0.57 54.18
C PHE A 736 -22.36 -1.93 54.41
N ALA A 737 -23.69 -2.04 54.46
CA ALA A 737 -24.34 -3.33 54.75
C ALA A 737 -24.04 -4.40 53.68
N PRO A 738 -24.00 -4.10 52.38
CA PRO A 738 -23.59 -5.08 51.36
C PRO A 738 -22.15 -5.57 51.56
N LYS A 739 -21.23 -4.66 51.96
CA LYS A 739 -19.82 -4.99 52.22
C LYS A 739 -19.68 -5.85 53.49
N CYS A 740 -20.40 -5.51 54.55
CA CYS A 740 -20.45 -6.32 55.77
C CYS A 740 -21.05 -7.71 55.51
N TYR A 741 -22.08 -7.80 54.66
CA TYR A 741 -22.66 -9.08 54.25
C TYR A 741 -21.66 -9.96 53.50
N VAL A 742 -20.88 -9.39 52.57
CA VAL A 742 -19.85 -10.15 51.85
C VAL A 742 -18.74 -10.61 52.80
N ILE A 743 -18.27 -9.75 53.70
CA ILE A 743 -17.21 -10.07 54.67
C ILE A 743 -17.65 -11.17 55.64
N LEU A 744 -18.88 -11.12 56.15
CA LEU A 744 -19.34 -12.03 57.20
C LEU A 744 -19.95 -13.33 56.66
N PHE A 745 -20.64 -13.29 55.51
CA PHE A 745 -21.45 -14.41 55.03
C PHE A 745 -21.05 -14.96 53.65
N LYS A 746 -20.15 -14.28 52.92
CA LYS A 746 -19.65 -14.70 51.60
C LYS A 746 -18.12 -14.48 51.45
N PRO A 747 -17.28 -14.95 52.39
CA PRO A 747 -15.83 -14.69 52.34
C PRO A 747 -15.16 -15.25 51.09
N GLU A 748 -15.74 -16.26 50.43
CA GLU A 748 -15.26 -16.82 49.16
C GLU A 748 -15.24 -15.81 48.01
N LYS A 749 -16.12 -14.79 48.06
CA LYS A 749 -16.16 -13.69 47.10
C LYS A 749 -15.09 -12.63 47.37
N ASN A 750 -14.45 -12.66 48.55
CA ASN A 750 -13.39 -11.74 48.96
C ASN A 750 -12.00 -12.31 48.68
N THR A 751 -11.84 -12.99 47.54
CA THR A 751 -10.54 -13.52 47.08
C THR A 751 -10.11 -12.79 45.80
N ARG A 752 -8.80 -12.60 45.61
CA ARG A 752 -8.25 -11.90 44.42
C ARG A 752 -8.73 -12.49 43.09
N LYS A 753 -8.97 -13.81 43.04
CA LYS A 753 -9.49 -14.50 41.84
C LYS A 753 -10.97 -14.16 41.58
N ALA A 754 -11.82 -14.19 42.61
CA ALA A 754 -13.24 -13.86 42.48
C ALA A 754 -13.48 -12.37 42.18
N LEU A 755 -12.66 -11.48 42.74
CA LEU A 755 -12.72 -10.02 42.49
C LEU A 755 -12.28 -9.63 41.07
N MET A 756 -11.44 -10.44 40.42
CA MET A 756 -10.96 -10.19 39.05
C MET A 756 -11.85 -10.84 37.97
N GLY A 757 -13.00 -11.44 38.34
CA GLY A 757 -13.94 -12.03 37.37
C GLY A 757 -13.41 -13.25 36.60
N LYS A 758 -12.26 -13.82 36.99
CA LYS A 758 -11.71 -15.04 36.41
C LYS A 758 -12.36 -16.26 37.07
N ASP A 759 -13.65 -16.49 36.79
CA ASP A 759 -14.24 -17.80 37.05
C ASP A 759 -13.77 -18.80 35.99
N ILE A 760 -13.32 -19.94 36.48
CA ILE A 760 -12.94 -21.11 35.70
C ILE A 760 -14.20 -21.66 35.02
N GLY A 761 -14.22 -21.60 33.68
CA GLY A 761 -14.97 -22.45 32.75
C GLY A 761 -16.42 -22.86 33.10
N LYS A 762 -17.37 -22.42 32.26
CA LYS A 762 -18.55 -23.25 31.96
C LYS A 762 -18.58 -23.56 30.47
N ASN A 763 -18.16 -24.78 30.13
CA ASN A 763 -18.61 -25.45 28.92
C ASN A 763 -20.14 -25.43 28.90
N LYS A 764 -20.70 -24.77 27.90
CA LYS A 764 -22.03 -25.05 27.36
C LYS A 764 -21.94 -25.00 25.85
#